data_AF-A0A9N8WE65-F1
#
_entry.id   AF-A0A9N8WE65-F1
#
_cell.length_a   1.000
_cell.length_b   1.000
_cell.length_c   1.000
_cell.angle_alpha   90.00
_cell.angle_beta   90.00
_cell.angle_gamma   90.00
#
_symmetry.space_group_name_H-M   'P 1'
#
loop_
_entity.id
_entity.type
_entity.pdbx_description
1 polymer ?
#
loop_
_entity_poly.entity_id
_entity_poly.type
_entity_poly.pdbx_seq_one_letter_code
_entity_poly.pdbx_strand_id
1 'polypeptide(L)'
;MPSNELSITLPTGKSSQIYTGLFINNEFVDGIDGKRFDVINPSTGKPITTVAEAFANDVDKAVDAATEAFNKVWKNVQASERGRLLYKLADLMERDLEEIAAIESLDNGKAFSVAKANDVPTAIEAYRYFAGFADKIHGKTMDNDPDKFSYTRREPFGVCGAIIPWNFPVAMQSWKLAPALACGNTIVLKPSENTPLSALKVAALIKEAGFPKGVVNIVPGYGKTAGAAIASHMKIHKIAFTGSTVVGRQILKSAADSNLKSVTLELGGKSPNIVFEDANLEEAVKWSHMGIFYNHGQCCGAGSRIYVQDSIYDKFLEKFKVLSEHMNLGDPFKEDTHQGPQISQIQFDRIMSYVEIGKKEGATLLMGGERYGKEGYFIKPTIFTEVNEKMTIMQDEIFGPVAAIAKFSTVEEVVEKANSSRYGLAAAVFTQDLTRAMQISNELHTGTVWVNCYNIYNPYTSFGGYKESGIGREGGKFAIEQYTQVKSSAIENISPSVIKRISKELNALIAQPPEGIRVIVSELDVCDVQAWILGPESTPYEGGHFKVKLALGADFPAAPPKCYFITKIFHPNVSKCGEVCVNTLKKDWNKDSGIEPTTTMTTNNSTTNSSATPALITPLTVSNSMNESKSFNAMNGGGANNHNHLKKNSNSSMNSNDNQLSSNNPTVTPKKRAGDKKIDKKQADKKRSLKRL
;
A
#
# COMPACT_ATOMS: atom_id res chain seq x y z
N MET A 1 -2.15 -0.93 -36.64
CA MET A 1 -1.64 -1.07 -35.26
C MET A 1 -1.61 -2.55 -34.96
N PRO A 2 -0.54 -3.10 -34.34
CA PRO A 2 -0.59 -4.48 -33.88
C PRO A 2 -1.80 -4.63 -32.95
N SER A 3 -2.51 -5.75 -33.09
CA SER A 3 -3.58 -6.08 -32.14
C SER A 3 -2.95 -6.18 -30.75
N ASN A 4 -3.39 -5.35 -29.81
CA ASN A 4 -2.99 -5.48 -28.41
C ASN A 4 -3.57 -6.75 -27.77
N GLU A 5 -4.42 -7.48 -28.48
CA GLU A 5 -4.97 -8.78 -28.13
C GLU A 5 -4.24 -9.88 -28.91
N LEU A 6 -3.71 -10.85 -28.18
CA LEU A 6 -2.98 -12.00 -28.70
C LEU A 6 -3.63 -13.29 -28.18
N SER A 7 -4.01 -14.16 -29.10
CA SER A 7 -4.44 -15.51 -28.76
C SER A 7 -3.21 -16.39 -28.61
N ILE A 8 -2.97 -16.93 -27.42
CA ILE A 8 -1.93 -17.93 -27.18
C ILE A 8 -2.55 -19.27 -26.80
N THR A 9 -1.88 -20.36 -27.18
CA THR A 9 -2.19 -21.68 -26.63
C THR A 9 -1.40 -21.85 -25.34
N LEU A 10 -2.10 -21.93 -24.21
CA LEU A 10 -1.48 -22.21 -22.93
C LEU A 10 -0.95 -23.66 -22.91
N PRO A 11 0.08 -23.98 -22.10
CA PRO A 11 0.56 -25.35 -21.96
C PRO A 11 -0.49 -26.37 -21.48
N THR A 12 -1.62 -25.89 -20.93
CA THR A 12 -2.81 -26.70 -20.63
C THR A 12 -3.59 -27.16 -21.87
N GLY A 13 -3.21 -26.71 -23.06
CA GLY A 13 -3.91 -26.96 -24.34
C GLY A 13 -5.09 -26.03 -24.61
N LYS A 14 -5.47 -25.17 -23.65
CA LYS A 14 -6.55 -24.18 -23.81
C LYS A 14 -6.03 -22.91 -24.48
N SER A 15 -6.84 -22.31 -25.35
CA SER A 15 -6.55 -20.98 -25.91
C SER A 15 -6.89 -19.90 -24.87
N SER A 16 -6.05 -18.89 -24.75
CA SER A 16 -6.27 -17.71 -23.89
C SER A 16 -6.06 -16.44 -24.69
N GLN A 17 -6.94 -15.46 -24.48
CA GLN A 17 -6.76 -14.12 -25.02
C GLN A 17 -5.97 -13.29 -24.01
N ILE A 18 -4.76 -12.90 -24.40
CA ILE A 18 -3.87 -12.09 -23.59
C ILE A 18 -3.77 -10.70 -24.19
N TYR A 19 -3.92 -9.69 -23.33
CA TYR A 19 -3.64 -8.32 -23.68
C TYR A 19 -2.19 -7.97 -23.43
N THR A 20 -1.58 -7.25 -24.37
CA THR A 20 -0.15 -6.91 -24.36
C THR A 20 0.11 -5.41 -24.47
N GLY A 21 -0.96 -4.59 -24.49
CA GLY A 21 -0.89 -3.14 -24.38
C GLY A 21 -0.91 -2.65 -22.92
N LEU A 22 -0.61 -1.37 -22.72
CA LEU A 22 -0.86 -0.66 -21.46
C LEU A 22 -2.37 -0.57 -21.21
N PHE A 23 -2.83 -0.77 -19.98
CA PHE A 23 -4.24 -0.59 -19.63
C PHE A 23 -4.42 0.81 -19.04
N ILE A 24 -4.92 1.76 -19.83
CA ILE A 24 -5.13 3.14 -19.41
C ILE A 24 -6.57 3.51 -19.75
N ASN A 25 -7.30 4.06 -18.77
CA ASN A 25 -8.66 4.55 -18.98
C ASN A 25 -9.64 3.47 -19.52
N ASN A 26 -9.50 2.22 -19.06
CA ASN A 26 -10.22 1.02 -19.54
C ASN A 26 -9.97 0.61 -21.00
N GLU A 27 -8.86 1.04 -21.58
CA GLU A 27 -8.46 0.73 -22.95
C GLU A 27 -7.06 0.13 -22.96
N PHE A 28 -6.85 -0.88 -23.80
CA PHE A 28 -5.54 -1.47 -24.02
C PHE A 28 -4.87 -0.75 -25.19
N VAL A 29 -3.86 0.04 -24.89
CA VAL A 29 -3.18 0.93 -25.85
C VAL A 29 -1.70 0.60 -25.95
N ASP A 30 -1.09 0.87 -27.10
CA ASP A 30 0.38 0.90 -27.19
C ASP A 30 0.92 2.09 -26.38
N GLY A 31 2.18 2.00 -25.95
CA GLY A 31 2.90 3.15 -25.38
C GLY A 31 3.15 4.22 -26.43
N ILE A 32 3.28 5.49 -26.01
CA ILE A 32 3.48 6.65 -26.87
C ILE A 32 4.70 6.47 -27.78
N ASP A 33 5.78 5.92 -27.23
CA ASP A 33 7.04 5.70 -27.95
C ASP A 33 7.00 4.46 -28.86
N GLY A 34 5.90 3.68 -28.83
CA GLY A 34 5.72 2.46 -29.63
C GLY A 34 6.66 1.30 -29.27
N LYS A 35 7.45 1.44 -28.19
CA LYS A 35 8.40 0.42 -27.73
C LYS A 35 7.70 -0.73 -27.02
N ARG A 36 8.31 -1.91 -27.13
CA ARG A 36 7.85 -3.15 -26.52
C ARG A 36 9.07 -3.93 -26.00
N PHE A 37 8.87 -4.76 -24.98
CA PHE A 37 9.92 -5.63 -24.45
C PHE A 37 9.47 -7.10 -24.46
N ASP A 38 10.43 -8.01 -24.55
CA ASP A 38 10.20 -9.45 -24.50
C ASP A 38 9.84 -9.89 -23.09
N VAL A 39 8.80 -10.72 -23.00
CA VAL A 39 8.43 -11.46 -21.80
C VAL A 39 8.95 -12.88 -21.96
N ILE A 40 9.82 -13.33 -21.07
CA ILE A 40 10.59 -14.57 -21.22
C ILE A 40 9.98 -15.70 -20.39
N ASN A 41 9.79 -16.88 -20.98
CA ASN A 41 9.44 -18.08 -20.23
C ASN A 41 10.70 -18.58 -19.49
N PRO A 42 10.74 -18.54 -18.15
CA PRO A 42 11.94 -18.89 -17.40
C PRO A 42 12.32 -20.37 -17.47
N SER A 43 11.39 -21.25 -17.87
CA SER A 43 11.63 -22.69 -18.01
C SER A 43 12.39 -23.02 -19.28
N THR A 44 12.36 -22.13 -20.28
CA THR A 44 13.03 -22.32 -21.59
C THR A 44 14.08 -21.25 -21.88
N GLY A 45 13.98 -20.08 -21.25
CA GLY A 45 14.78 -18.90 -21.57
C GLY A 45 14.41 -18.24 -22.90
N LYS A 46 13.24 -18.58 -23.47
CA LYS A 46 12.76 -18.06 -24.77
C LYS A 46 11.59 -17.08 -24.57
N PRO A 47 11.39 -16.12 -25.49
CA PRO A 47 10.24 -15.22 -25.44
C PRO A 47 8.90 -15.97 -25.52
N ILE A 48 7.96 -15.60 -24.64
CA ILE A 48 6.53 -15.95 -24.71
C ILE A 48 5.86 -15.02 -25.73
N THR A 49 6.05 -13.72 -25.55
CA THR A 49 5.46 -12.65 -26.35
C THR A 49 6.18 -11.32 -26.07
N THR A 50 5.72 -10.23 -26.69
CA THR A 50 6.17 -8.86 -26.38
C THR A 50 5.04 -8.06 -25.75
N VAL A 51 5.37 -7.17 -24.81
CA VAL A 51 4.42 -6.26 -24.14
C VAL A 51 4.85 -4.81 -24.33
N ALA A 52 3.89 -3.91 -24.47
CA ALA A 52 4.13 -2.47 -24.57
C ALA A 52 4.92 -1.94 -23.36
N GLU A 53 5.92 -1.10 -23.64
CA GLU A 53 6.78 -0.49 -22.63
C GLU A 53 6.29 0.91 -22.29
N ALA A 54 5.89 1.13 -21.04
CA ALA A 54 5.56 2.45 -20.53
C ALA A 54 6.81 3.28 -20.22
N PHE A 55 6.79 4.55 -20.65
CA PHE A 55 7.74 5.59 -20.27
C PHE A 55 7.04 6.68 -19.44
N ALA A 56 7.79 7.73 -19.08
CA ALA A 56 7.26 8.82 -18.26
C ALA A 56 5.98 9.44 -18.85
N ASN A 57 5.93 9.68 -20.16
CA ASN A 57 4.75 10.26 -20.80
C ASN A 57 3.50 9.34 -20.73
N ASP A 58 3.69 8.01 -20.72
CA ASP A 58 2.58 7.06 -20.55
C ASP A 58 2.09 7.04 -19.10
N VAL A 59 3.02 7.15 -18.14
CA VAL A 59 2.71 7.33 -16.72
C VAL A 59 1.94 8.63 -16.50
N ASP A 60 2.34 9.73 -17.14
CA ASP A 60 1.62 11.00 -17.07
C ASP A 60 0.16 10.85 -17.55
N LYS A 61 -0.05 10.18 -18.70
CA LYS A 61 -1.40 9.87 -19.21
C LYS A 61 -2.21 9.02 -18.24
N ALA A 62 -1.60 8.00 -17.65
CA ALA A 62 -2.25 7.14 -16.66
C ALA A 62 -2.62 7.92 -15.40
N VAL A 63 -1.75 8.83 -14.92
CA VAL A 63 -2.02 9.67 -13.76
C VAL A 63 -3.09 10.72 -14.05
N ASP A 64 -3.10 11.31 -15.24
CA ASP A 64 -4.15 12.25 -15.64
C ASP A 64 -5.52 11.54 -15.72
N ALA A 65 -5.59 10.33 -16.28
CA ALA A 65 -6.80 9.50 -16.28
C ALA A 65 -7.26 9.15 -14.84
N ALA A 66 -6.33 8.77 -13.96
CA ALA A 66 -6.63 8.50 -12.56
C ALA A 66 -7.12 9.74 -11.80
N THR A 67 -6.50 10.90 -12.05
CA THR A 67 -6.86 12.17 -11.43
C THR A 67 -8.27 12.59 -11.83
N GLU A 68 -8.58 12.50 -13.13
CA GLU A 68 -9.91 12.78 -13.67
C GLU A 68 -10.97 11.85 -13.07
N ALA A 69 -10.70 10.55 -13.08
CA ALA A 69 -11.59 9.53 -12.52
C ALA A 69 -11.85 9.77 -11.03
N PHE A 70 -10.81 10.09 -10.24
CA PHE A 70 -10.94 10.41 -8.82
C PHE A 70 -11.83 11.63 -8.60
N ASN A 71 -11.55 12.72 -9.33
CA ASN A 71 -12.21 14.01 -9.10
C ASN A 71 -13.67 14.05 -9.55
N LYS A 72 -14.02 13.36 -10.64
CA LYS A 72 -15.35 13.44 -11.24
C LYS A 72 -16.27 12.28 -10.87
N VAL A 73 -15.70 11.09 -10.66
CA VAL A 73 -16.50 9.85 -10.51
C VAL A 73 -16.21 9.16 -9.18
N TRP A 74 -15.02 8.61 -9.02
CA TRP A 74 -14.72 7.58 -8.02
C TRP A 74 -14.86 8.04 -6.56
N LYS A 75 -14.47 9.28 -6.25
CA LYS A 75 -14.61 9.82 -4.89
C LYS A 75 -16.07 9.95 -4.42
N ASN A 76 -17.01 10.03 -5.38
CA ASN A 76 -18.44 10.18 -5.12
C ASN A 76 -19.21 8.85 -5.24
N VAL A 77 -18.57 7.77 -5.69
CA VAL A 77 -19.19 6.44 -5.72
C VAL A 77 -19.42 5.98 -4.29
N GLN A 78 -20.66 5.56 -4.00
CA GLN A 78 -21.04 5.06 -2.69
C GLN A 78 -20.12 3.91 -2.25
N ALA A 79 -19.77 3.89 -0.97
CA ALA A 79 -18.83 2.91 -0.43
C ALA A 79 -19.25 1.44 -0.66
N SER A 80 -20.55 1.14 -0.50
CA SER A 80 -21.12 -0.18 -0.81
C SER A 80 -20.99 -0.56 -2.28
N GLU A 81 -21.13 0.41 -3.20
CA GLU A 81 -20.97 0.18 -4.64
C GLU A 81 -19.51 -0.11 -5.02
N ARG A 82 -18.54 0.56 -4.37
CA ARG A 82 -17.12 0.20 -4.51
C ARG A 82 -16.88 -1.24 -4.06
N GLY A 83 -17.49 -1.64 -2.93
CA GLY A 83 -17.48 -3.03 -2.46
C GLY A 83 -18.08 -4.01 -3.47
N ARG A 84 -19.22 -3.68 -4.07
CA ARG A 84 -19.88 -4.50 -5.09
C ARG A 84 -19.00 -4.75 -6.32
N LEU A 85 -18.30 -3.72 -6.80
CA LEU A 85 -17.36 -3.85 -7.92
C LEU A 85 -16.18 -4.77 -7.59
N LEU A 86 -15.65 -4.68 -6.37
CA LEU A 86 -14.58 -5.57 -5.90
C LEU A 86 -15.05 -7.02 -5.76
N TYR A 87 -16.26 -7.26 -5.23
CA TYR A 87 -16.86 -8.60 -5.21
C TYR A 87 -17.02 -9.17 -6.62
N LYS A 88 -17.58 -8.38 -7.54
CA LYS A 88 -17.75 -8.82 -8.94
C LYS A 88 -16.42 -9.15 -9.61
N LEU A 89 -15.36 -8.37 -9.35
CA LEU A 89 -14.02 -8.70 -9.85
C LEU A 89 -13.53 -10.04 -9.30
N ALA A 90 -13.71 -10.29 -8.00
CA ALA A 90 -13.32 -11.56 -7.39
C ALA A 90 -14.07 -12.74 -8.02
N ASP A 91 -15.36 -12.61 -8.29
CA ASP A 91 -16.17 -13.66 -8.94
C ASP A 91 -15.73 -13.92 -10.38
N LEU A 92 -15.35 -12.86 -11.12
CA LEU A 92 -14.77 -13.00 -12.46
C LEU A 92 -13.39 -13.66 -12.44
N MET A 93 -12.56 -13.36 -11.44
CA MET A 93 -11.28 -14.03 -11.25
C MET A 93 -11.46 -15.50 -10.87
N GLU A 94 -12.48 -15.84 -10.08
CA GLU A 94 -12.83 -17.22 -9.75
C GLU A 94 -13.31 -18.00 -10.98
N ARG A 95 -14.12 -17.37 -11.84
CA ARG A 95 -14.52 -17.93 -13.14
C ARG A 95 -13.30 -18.26 -14.01
N ASP A 96 -12.33 -17.35 -14.08
CA ASP A 96 -11.13 -17.47 -14.95
C ASP A 96 -9.92 -18.07 -14.20
N LEU A 97 -10.12 -18.67 -13.03
CA LEU A 97 -9.04 -19.06 -12.10
C LEU A 97 -7.96 -19.93 -12.76
N GLU A 98 -8.36 -20.96 -13.51
CA GLU A 98 -7.41 -21.86 -14.18
C GLU A 98 -6.58 -21.13 -15.25
N GLU A 99 -7.20 -20.19 -15.97
CA GLU A 99 -6.52 -19.43 -17.01
C GLU A 99 -5.51 -18.46 -16.39
N ILE A 100 -5.89 -17.77 -15.32
CA ILE A 100 -4.99 -16.89 -14.56
C ILE A 100 -3.81 -17.70 -14.00
N ALA A 101 -4.08 -18.86 -13.40
CA ALA A 101 -3.03 -19.72 -12.85
C ALA A 101 -2.07 -20.24 -13.93
N ALA A 102 -2.58 -20.58 -15.12
CA ALA A 102 -1.75 -21.03 -16.23
C ALA A 102 -0.87 -19.89 -16.78
N ILE A 103 -1.41 -18.67 -16.88
CA ILE A 103 -0.62 -17.48 -17.25
C ILE A 103 0.46 -17.23 -16.20
N GLU A 104 0.11 -17.30 -14.90
CA GLU A 104 1.05 -17.11 -13.81
C GLU A 104 2.22 -18.11 -13.89
N SER A 105 1.92 -19.40 -14.10
CA SER A 105 2.94 -20.44 -14.22
C SER A 105 3.81 -20.31 -15.47
N LEU A 106 3.23 -19.90 -16.59
CA LEU A 106 3.97 -19.69 -17.84
C LEU A 106 4.95 -18.51 -17.73
N ASP A 107 4.50 -17.41 -17.14
CA ASP A 107 5.20 -16.13 -17.05
C ASP A 107 6.22 -16.12 -15.89
N ASN A 108 5.84 -16.65 -14.71
CA ASN A 108 6.70 -16.70 -13.52
C ASN A 108 7.58 -17.95 -13.42
N GLY A 109 7.10 -19.10 -13.94
CA GLY A 109 7.75 -20.40 -13.79
C GLY A 109 7.34 -21.20 -12.56
N LYS A 110 6.43 -20.74 -11.70
CA LYS A 110 5.93 -21.54 -10.57
C LYS A 110 5.06 -22.70 -11.03
N ALA A 111 5.06 -23.79 -10.26
CA ALA A 111 4.21 -24.96 -10.52
C ALA A 111 2.73 -24.54 -10.66
N PHE A 112 2.07 -25.06 -11.71
CA PHE A 112 0.67 -24.75 -12.03
C PHE A 112 -0.29 -25.16 -10.91
N SER A 113 -0.05 -26.30 -10.30
CA SER A 113 -0.80 -26.77 -9.13
C SER A 113 -0.76 -25.76 -7.98
N VAL A 114 0.39 -25.15 -7.73
CA VAL A 114 0.58 -24.14 -6.67
C VAL A 114 -0.11 -22.83 -7.04
N ALA A 115 0.07 -22.33 -8.27
CA ALA A 115 -0.59 -21.10 -8.72
C ALA A 115 -2.14 -21.23 -8.64
N LYS A 116 -2.66 -22.40 -9.04
CA LYS A 116 -4.08 -22.72 -9.03
C LYS A 116 -4.64 -22.88 -7.61
N ALA A 117 -3.90 -23.53 -6.71
CA ALA A 117 -4.37 -23.83 -5.37
C ALA A 117 -4.15 -22.68 -4.36
N ASN A 118 -3.15 -21.81 -4.58
CA ASN A 118 -2.75 -20.80 -3.60
C ASN A 118 -2.81 -19.37 -4.14
N ASP A 119 -2.00 -19.03 -5.15
CA ASP A 119 -1.79 -17.63 -5.58
C ASP A 119 -3.09 -16.96 -6.06
N VAL A 120 -3.84 -17.60 -6.95
CA VAL A 120 -5.08 -17.05 -7.50
C VAL A 120 -6.19 -17.02 -6.44
N PRO A 121 -6.44 -18.11 -5.67
CA PRO A 121 -7.37 -18.06 -4.53
C PRO A 121 -7.06 -16.97 -3.52
N THR A 122 -5.78 -16.79 -3.14
CA THR A 122 -5.37 -15.73 -2.21
C THR A 122 -5.69 -14.34 -2.77
N ALA A 123 -5.52 -14.13 -4.07
CA ALA A 123 -5.86 -12.87 -4.72
C ALA A 123 -7.39 -12.62 -4.73
N ILE A 124 -8.18 -13.65 -5.03
CA ILE A 124 -9.65 -13.61 -4.98
C ILE A 124 -10.12 -13.28 -3.56
N GLU A 125 -9.58 -13.94 -2.55
CA GLU A 125 -9.90 -13.69 -1.15
C GLU A 125 -9.53 -12.27 -0.71
N ALA A 126 -8.40 -11.73 -1.19
CA ALA A 126 -8.01 -10.35 -0.89
C ALA A 126 -9.05 -9.35 -1.43
N TYR A 127 -9.51 -9.52 -2.67
CA TYR A 127 -10.58 -8.69 -3.23
C TYR A 127 -11.89 -8.84 -2.43
N ARG A 128 -12.31 -10.07 -2.10
CA ARG A 128 -13.51 -10.32 -1.28
C ARG A 128 -13.41 -9.68 0.10
N TYR A 129 -12.26 -9.78 0.75
CA TYR A 129 -12.02 -9.20 2.06
C TYR A 129 -12.17 -7.68 2.05
N PHE A 130 -11.43 -7.01 1.15
CA PHE A 130 -11.44 -5.55 1.09
C PHE A 130 -12.75 -5.01 0.50
N ALA A 131 -13.45 -5.78 -0.34
CA ALA A 131 -14.83 -5.47 -0.72
C ALA A 131 -15.73 -5.32 0.51
N GLY A 132 -15.63 -6.26 1.45
CA GLY A 132 -16.34 -6.21 2.73
C GLY A 132 -15.94 -5.03 3.63
N PHE A 133 -14.76 -4.43 3.44
CA PHE A 133 -14.31 -3.25 4.19
C PHE A 133 -14.77 -1.92 3.59
N ALA A 134 -15.16 -1.85 2.32
CA ALA A 134 -15.33 -0.59 1.60
C ALA A 134 -16.28 0.40 2.32
N ASP A 135 -17.34 -0.10 2.97
CA ASP A 135 -18.34 0.66 3.75
C ASP A 135 -18.10 0.66 5.28
N LYS A 136 -16.98 0.07 5.73
CA LYS A 136 -16.59 -0.06 7.15
C LYS A 136 -15.37 0.79 7.50
N ILE A 137 -14.98 1.71 6.62
CA ILE A 137 -13.88 2.65 6.83
C ILE A 137 -14.43 3.88 7.56
N HIS A 138 -14.38 3.84 8.89
CA HIS A 138 -14.95 4.88 9.74
C HIS A 138 -13.89 5.80 10.34
N GLY A 139 -14.30 7.02 10.65
CA GLY A 139 -13.59 7.89 11.57
C GLY A 139 -13.98 7.63 13.03
N LYS A 140 -13.73 8.62 13.88
CA LYS A 140 -14.05 8.61 15.31
C LYS A 140 -14.73 9.93 15.67
N THR A 141 -15.72 9.89 16.55
CA THR A 141 -16.12 11.06 17.34
C THR A 141 -15.16 11.21 18.52
N MET A 142 -14.81 12.43 18.87
CA MET A 142 -13.82 12.73 19.91
C MET A 142 -14.46 13.59 20.98
N ASP A 143 -14.36 13.16 22.23
CA ASP A 143 -14.79 13.92 23.40
C ASP A 143 -13.59 14.72 23.94
N ASN A 144 -13.49 16.00 23.57
CA ASN A 144 -12.35 16.85 23.92
C ASN A 144 -12.76 18.23 24.46
N ASP A 145 -13.73 18.88 23.82
CA ASP A 145 -14.22 20.22 24.17
C ASP A 145 -15.75 20.19 24.23
N PRO A 146 -16.37 20.51 25.38
CA PRO A 146 -17.82 20.42 25.55
C PRO A 146 -18.61 21.37 24.65
N ASP A 147 -17.98 22.44 24.14
CA ASP A 147 -18.61 23.41 23.26
C ASP A 147 -18.44 23.07 21.76
N LYS A 148 -17.75 21.98 21.42
CA LYS A 148 -17.46 21.59 20.03
C LYS A 148 -17.82 20.14 19.74
N PHE A 149 -18.46 19.90 18.61
CA PHE A 149 -18.59 18.57 18.05
C PHE A 149 -17.34 18.23 17.23
N SER A 150 -16.48 17.38 17.80
CA SER A 150 -15.23 16.95 17.16
C SER A 150 -15.37 15.54 16.57
N TYR A 151 -14.96 15.39 15.31
CA TYR A 151 -14.91 14.10 14.65
C TYR A 151 -13.74 14.00 13.67
N THR A 152 -13.42 12.77 13.25
CA THR A 152 -12.44 12.50 12.21
C THR A 152 -13.09 11.87 11.00
N ARG A 153 -12.49 12.06 9.82
CA ARG A 153 -12.79 11.32 8.59
C ARG A 153 -11.52 10.63 8.11
N ARG A 154 -11.66 9.40 7.61
CA ARG A 154 -10.62 8.70 6.84
C ARG A 154 -10.91 8.91 5.37
N GLU A 155 -10.13 9.80 4.74
CA GLU A 155 -10.29 10.14 3.33
C GLU A 155 -9.27 9.40 2.47
N PRO A 156 -9.58 9.05 1.21
CA PRO A 156 -8.56 8.56 0.27
C PRO A 156 -7.48 9.62 0.03
N PHE A 157 -6.28 9.16 -0.36
CA PHE A 157 -5.19 10.02 -0.83
C PHE A 157 -5.46 10.61 -2.22
N GLY A 158 -6.31 9.99 -3.02
CA GLY A 158 -6.54 10.36 -4.41
C GLY A 158 -5.90 9.37 -5.37
N VAL A 159 -4.90 9.81 -6.14
CA VAL A 159 -4.11 8.93 -7.01
C VAL A 159 -2.98 8.27 -6.22
N CYS A 160 -2.98 6.95 -6.22
CA CYS A 160 -1.93 6.11 -5.65
C CYS A 160 -1.06 5.49 -6.76
N GLY A 161 0.25 5.41 -6.52
CA GLY A 161 1.18 4.61 -7.31
C GLY A 161 1.42 3.25 -6.65
N ALA A 162 1.51 2.19 -7.45
CA ALA A 162 1.89 0.87 -6.96
C ALA A 162 2.94 0.23 -7.88
N ILE A 163 3.98 -0.35 -7.28
CA ILE A 163 5.02 -1.10 -7.99
C ILE A 163 5.16 -2.46 -7.33
N ILE A 164 4.96 -3.53 -8.09
CA ILE A 164 4.94 -4.91 -7.58
C ILE A 164 6.09 -5.75 -8.15
N PRO A 165 6.57 -6.76 -7.40
CA PRO A 165 7.63 -7.66 -7.83
C PRO A 165 7.05 -8.76 -8.72
N TRP A 166 7.93 -9.68 -9.11
CA TRP A 166 7.62 -10.76 -10.05
C TRP A 166 7.34 -12.11 -9.39
N ASN A 167 7.53 -12.27 -8.07
CA ASN A 167 7.54 -13.59 -7.43
C ASN A 167 6.15 -14.15 -7.10
N PHE A 168 5.18 -13.27 -6.83
CA PHE A 168 3.75 -13.60 -6.72
C PHE A 168 2.90 -12.54 -7.46
N PRO A 169 3.01 -12.44 -8.80
CA PRO A 169 2.45 -11.33 -9.57
C PRO A 169 0.97 -11.01 -9.27
N VAL A 170 0.08 -11.99 -9.38
CA VAL A 170 -1.37 -11.80 -9.18
C VAL A 170 -1.72 -11.50 -7.72
N ALA A 171 -1.07 -12.19 -6.78
CA ALA A 171 -1.29 -11.96 -5.35
C ALA A 171 -0.79 -10.57 -4.93
N MET A 172 0.41 -10.17 -5.34
CA MET A 172 0.96 -8.84 -5.06
C MET A 172 0.15 -7.73 -5.71
N GLN A 173 -0.41 -7.96 -6.91
CA GLN A 173 -1.35 -7.03 -7.52
C GLN A 173 -2.57 -6.83 -6.61
N SER A 174 -3.21 -7.91 -6.15
CA SER A 174 -4.41 -7.81 -5.29
C SER A 174 -4.11 -7.12 -3.96
N TRP A 175 -2.95 -7.35 -3.36
CA TRP A 175 -2.50 -6.70 -2.12
C TRP A 175 -2.36 -5.18 -2.25
N LYS A 176 -2.17 -4.66 -3.47
CA LYS A 176 -2.13 -3.23 -3.75
C LYS A 176 -3.49 -2.70 -4.17
N LEU A 177 -4.12 -3.32 -5.17
CA LEU A 177 -5.36 -2.82 -5.77
C LEU A 177 -6.54 -2.90 -4.79
N ALA A 178 -6.74 -4.05 -4.14
CA ALA A 178 -7.93 -4.29 -3.32
C ALA A 178 -8.11 -3.27 -2.18
N PRO A 179 -7.12 -3.03 -1.29
CA PRO A 179 -7.27 -2.03 -0.22
C PRO A 179 -7.32 -0.60 -0.77
N ALA A 180 -6.56 -0.27 -1.83
CA ALA A 180 -6.56 1.07 -2.41
C ALA A 180 -7.96 1.45 -2.93
N LEU A 181 -8.59 0.54 -3.68
CA LEU A 181 -9.90 0.71 -4.29
C LEU A 181 -11.02 0.74 -3.24
N ALA A 182 -10.96 -0.13 -2.22
CA ALA A 182 -11.92 -0.13 -1.12
C ALA A 182 -11.95 1.23 -0.39
N CYS A 183 -10.77 1.80 -0.13
CA CYS A 183 -10.59 3.12 0.45
C CYS A 183 -11.04 4.29 -0.45
N GLY A 184 -11.38 4.03 -1.72
CA GLY A 184 -11.83 5.06 -2.67
C GLY A 184 -10.70 5.78 -3.39
N ASN A 185 -9.49 5.22 -3.43
CA ASN A 185 -8.39 5.74 -4.24
C ASN A 185 -8.51 5.28 -5.70
N THR A 186 -7.93 6.06 -6.61
CA THR A 186 -7.58 5.59 -7.96
C THR A 186 -6.11 5.19 -7.97
N ILE A 187 -5.70 4.36 -8.93
CA ILE A 187 -4.38 3.73 -8.85
C ILE A 187 -3.71 3.53 -10.21
N VAL A 188 -2.41 3.83 -10.27
CA VAL A 188 -1.49 3.52 -11.37
C VAL A 188 -0.52 2.46 -10.90
N LEU A 189 -0.61 1.26 -11.48
CA LEU A 189 0.16 0.09 -11.09
C LEU A 189 1.17 -0.30 -12.17
N LYS A 190 2.43 -0.52 -11.80
CA LYS A 190 3.46 -1.10 -12.67
C LYS A 190 3.77 -2.53 -12.21
N PRO A 191 3.38 -3.56 -13.01
CA PRO A 191 3.82 -4.93 -12.77
C PRO A 191 5.31 -5.07 -13.06
N SER A 192 5.95 -6.13 -12.59
CA SER A 192 7.34 -6.41 -12.99
C SER A 192 7.43 -6.72 -14.48
N GLU A 193 8.47 -6.20 -15.11
CA GLU A 193 8.89 -6.49 -16.48
C GLU A 193 9.08 -7.99 -16.75
N ASN A 194 9.36 -8.80 -15.72
CA ASN A 194 9.48 -10.25 -15.89
C ASN A 194 8.13 -10.99 -15.89
N THR A 195 7.06 -10.37 -15.38
CA THR A 195 5.76 -11.06 -15.16
C THR A 195 4.54 -10.15 -15.37
N PRO A 196 4.39 -9.48 -16.53
CA PRO A 196 3.30 -8.54 -16.74
C PRO A 196 1.95 -9.22 -17.08
N LEU A 197 1.94 -10.48 -17.51
CA LEU A 197 0.81 -11.04 -18.26
C LEU A 197 -0.44 -11.26 -17.40
N SER A 198 -0.29 -11.78 -16.18
CA SER A 198 -1.43 -11.98 -15.28
C SER A 198 -2.05 -10.66 -14.83
N ALA A 199 -1.22 -9.62 -14.64
CA ALA A 199 -1.72 -8.30 -14.31
C ALA A 199 -2.60 -7.72 -15.42
N LEU A 200 -2.21 -7.93 -16.69
CA LEU A 200 -2.98 -7.51 -17.87
C LEU A 200 -4.24 -8.36 -18.08
N LYS A 201 -4.21 -9.66 -17.79
CA LYS A 201 -5.41 -10.51 -17.77
C LYS A 201 -6.43 -9.99 -16.74
N VAL A 202 -5.99 -9.68 -15.52
CA VAL A 202 -6.89 -9.11 -14.49
C VAL A 202 -7.39 -7.71 -14.90
N ALA A 203 -6.62 -6.92 -15.64
CA ALA A 203 -7.07 -5.63 -16.17
C ALA A 203 -8.31 -5.76 -17.08
N ALA A 204 -8.37 -6.83 -17.90
CA ALA A 204 -9.54 -7.13 -18.71
C ALA A 204 -10.77 -7.45 -17.84
N LEU A 205 -10.57 -8.18 -16.75
CA LEU A 205 -11.62 -8.50 -15.78
C LEU A 205 -12.07 -7.26 -14.98
N ILE A 206 -11.17 -6.31 -14.71
CA ILE A 206 -11.50 -5.02 -14.10
C ILE A 206 -12.45 -4.22 -15.02
N LYS A 207 -12.17 -4.23 -16.33
CA LYS A 207 -13.08 -3.62 -17.32
C LYS A 207 -14.43 -4.35 -17.36
N GLU A 208 -14.44 -5.67 -17.38
CA GLU A 208 -15.67 -6.50 -17.39
C GLU A 208 -16.50 -6.35 -16.10
N ALA A 209 -15.85 -6.20 -14.95
CA ALA A 209 -16.48 -5.92 -13.67
C ALA A 209 -17.24 -4.59 -13.71
N GLY A 210 -16.81 -3.64 -14.54
CA GLY A 210 -17.46 -2.35 -14.73
C GLY A 210 -16.86 -1.24 -13.87
N PHE A 211 -15.58 -1.35 -13.50
CA PHE A 211 -14.89 -0.24 -12.86
C PHE A 211 -14.91 1.00 -13.78
N PRO A 212 -15.17 2.21 -13.25
CA PRO A 212 -15.15 3.42 -14.07
C PRO A 212 -13.79 3.64 -14.74
N LYS A 213 -13.82 4.23 -15.95
CA LYS A 213 -12.59 4.49 -16.71
C LYS A 213 -11.61 5.31 -15.87
N GLY A 214 -10.34 4.91 -15.88
CA GLY A 214 -9.24 5.60 -15.22
C GLY A 214 -9.09 5.29 -13.73
N VAL A 215 -10.03 4.57 -13.10
CA VAL A 215 -9.92 4.17 -11.69
C VAL A 215 -8.72 3.26 -11.45
N VAL A 216 -8.47 2.34 -12.38
CA VAL A 216 -7.28 1.49 -12.41
C VAL A 216 -6.56 1.70 -13.73
N ASN A 217 -5.25 1.91 -13.66
CA ASN A 217 -4.38 1.96 -14.83
C ASN A 217 -3.18 1.04 -14.56
N ILE A 218 -2.83 0.20 -15.53
CA ILE A 218 -1.71 -0.76 -15.44
C ILE A 218 -0.72 -0.47 -16.55
N VAL A 219 0.50 -0.13 -16.16
CA VAL A 219 1.56 0.36 -17.06
C VAL A 219 2.81 -0.53 -16.96
N PRO A 220 2.85 -1.67 -17.67
CA PRO A 220 4.05 -2.50 -17.79
C PRO A 220 5.25 -1.69 -18.29
N GLY A 221 6.42 -1.95 -17.73
CA GLY A 221 7.66 -1.27 -18.09
C GLY A 221 8.76 -1.55 -17.07
N TYR A 222 9.97 -1.07 -17.33
CA TYR A 222 11.12 -1.30 -16.44
C TYR A 222 11.08 -0.43 -15.19
N GLY A 223 11.77 -0.90 -14.13
CA GLY A 223 11.93 -0.11 -12.90
C GLY A 223 12.56 1.27 -13.13
N LYS A 224 13.57 1.36 -13.99
CA LYS A 224 14.31 2.60 -14.28
C LYS A 224 13.54 3.64 -15.12
N THR A 225 12.46 3.23 -15.80
CA THR A 225 11.63 4.10 -16.65
C THR A 225 10.28 4.32 -15.99
N ALA A 226 9.33 3.40 -16.17
CA ALA A 226 7.98 3.49 -15.61
C ALA A 226 7.99 3.57 -14.07
N GLY A 227 8.80 2.73 -13.41
CA GLY A 227 8.88 2.71 -11.94
C GLY A 227 9.40 4.02 -11.35
N ALA A 228 10.48 4.55 -11.90
CA ALA A 228 11.06 5.83 -11.49
C ALA A 228 10.09 7.00 -11.73
N ALA A 229 9.39 7.01 -12.88
CA ALA A 229 8.38 8.01 -13.19
C ALA A 229 7.23 7.99 -12.16
N ILE A 230 6.69 6.81 -11.82
CA ILE A 230 5.66 6.66 -10.77
C ILE A 230 6.17 7.18 -9.41
N ALA A 231 7.41 6.85 -9.05
CA ALA A 231 7.98 7.23 -7.75
C ALA A 231 8.16 8.74 -7.58
N SER A 232 8.55 9.45 -8.65
CA SER A 232 8.80 10.89 -8.62
C SER A 232 7.59 11.74 -9.02
N HIS A 233 6.52 11.16 -9.57
CA HIS A 233 5.39 11.91 -10.11
C HIS A 233 4.73 12.82 -9.06
N MET A 234 4.51 14.10 -9.40
CA MET A 234 4.01 15.12 -8.47
C MET A 234 2.53 15.01 -8.13
N LYS A 235 1.71 14.41 -9.01
CA LYS A 235 0.28 14.19 -8.78
C LYS A 235 -0.06 12.82 -8.18
N ILE A 236 0.94 12.00 -7.87
CA ILE A 236 0.76 10.76 -7.11
C ILE A 236 0.96 11.10 -5.63
N HIS A 237 -0.05 10.90 -4.78
CA HIS A 237 -0.01 11.35 -3.38
C HIS A 237 0.40 10.26 -2.39
N LYS A 238 0.39 8.99 -2.83
CA LYS A 238 0.84 7.83 -2.06
C LYS A 238 1.50 6.83 -3.00
N ILE A 239 2.58 6.18 -2.58
CA ILE A 239 3.21 5.07 -3.30
C ILE A 239 3.34 3.84 -2.40
N ALA A 240 2.99 2.67 -2.93
CA ALA A 240 3.28 1.38 -2.32
C ALA A 240 4.24 0.59 -3.20
N PHE A 241 5.33 0.10 -2.63
CA PHE A 241 6.35 -0.66 -3.32
C PHE A 241 6.63 -1.97 -2.60
N THR A 242 6.68 -3.05 -3.37
CA THR A 242 7.23 -4.33 -2.91
C THR A 242 8.41 -4.73 -3.79
N GLY A 243 9.54 -5.10 -3.18
CA GLY A 243 10.73 -5.51 -3.93
C GLY A 243 12.01 -5.41 -3.10
N SER A 244 13.15 -5.18 -3.75
CA SER A 244 14.44 -5.18 -3.05
C SER A 244 14.61 -3.98 -2.11
N THR A 245 15.30 -4.18 -0.99
CA THR A 245 15.61 -3.11 -0.02
C THR A 245 16.37 -1.94 -0.67
N VAL A 246 17.25 -2.22 -1.62
CA VAL A 246 18.00 -1.19 -2.36
C VAL A 246 17.04 -0.26 -3.13
N VAL A 247 16.07 -0.82 -3.85
CA VAL A 247 15.08 -0.02 -4.57
C VAL A 247 14.10 0.64 -3.60
N GLY A 248 13.73 0.01 -2.48
CA GLY A 248 12.93 0.64 -1.44
C GLY A 248 13.53 1.95 -0.91
N ARG A 249 14.86 2.01 -0.74
CA ARG A 249 15.58 3.26 -0.39
C ARG A 249 15.49 4.31 -1.50
N GLN A 250 15.54 3.89 -2.76
CA GLN A 250 15.38 4.80 -3.91
C GLN A 250 13.96 5.37 -3.95
N ILE A 251 12.93 4.56 -3.68
CA ILE A 251 11.53 5.03 -3.59
C ILE A 251 11.38 6.10 -2.51
N LEU A 252 11.94 5.88 -1.31
CA LEU A 252 11.92 6.89 -0.25
C LEU A 252 12.60 8.18 -0.67
N LYS A 253 13.76 8.09 -1.34
CA LYS A 253 14.46 9.25 -1.87
C LYS A 253 13.61 9.99 -2.91
N SER A 254 13.02 9.28 -3.86
CA SER A 254 12.14 9.89 -4.88
C SER A 254 10.92 10.55 -4.26
N ALA A 255 10.32 9.96 -3.22
CA ALA A 255 9.21 10.56 -2.49
C ALA A 255 9.65 11.85 -1.76
N ALA A 256 10.81 11.81 -1.10
CA ALA A 256 11.39 12.97 -0.42
C ALA A 256 11.74 14.12 -1.40
N ASP A 257 12.33 13.79 -2.55
CA ASP A 257 12.77 14.75 -3.56
C ASP A 257 11.61 15.36 -4.38
N SER A 258 10.42 14.76 -4.34
CA SER A 258 9.26 15.19 -5.12
C SER A 258 8.23 15.97 -4.28
N ASN A 259 7.19 15.29 -3.79
CA ASN A 259 6.02 15.90 -3.16
C ASN A 259 5.75 15.37 -1.74
N LEU A 260 6.73 14.70 -1.11
CA LEU A 260 6.59 14.09 0.22
C LEU A 260 5.41 13.10 0.31
N LYS A 261 5.08 12.44 -0.81
CA LYS A 261 4.02 11.42 -0.87
C LYS A 261 4.21 10.35 0.21
N SER A 262 3.10 9.86 0.75
CA SER A 262 3.12 8.76 1.72
C SER A 262 3.71 7.50 1.08
N VAL A 263 4.54 6.75 1.82
CA VAL A 263 5.25 5.57 1.32
C VAL A 263 4.96 4.34 2.17
N THR A 264 4.56 3.25 1.53
CA THR A 264 4.51 1.90 2.13
C THR A 264 5.54 1.01 1.43
N LEU A 265 6.38 0.32 2.19
CA LEU A 265 7.43 -0.56 1.67
C LEU A 265 7.29 -1.97 2.24
N GLU A 266 7.26 -2.96 1.36
CA GLU A 266 7.42 -4.38 1.70
C GLU A 266 8.69 -4.90 1.02
N LEU A 267 9.71 -5.23 1.81
CA LEU A 267 11.06 -5.47 1.30
C LEU A 267 11.55 -6.89 1.59
N GLY A 268 12.82 -7.14 1.33
CA GLY A 268 13.44 -8.44 1.52
C GLY A 268 13.57 -8.87 2.98
N GLY A 269 13.94 -10.14 3.18
CA GLY A 269 14.09 -10.73 4.49
C GLY A 269 15.23 -11.74 4.60
N LYS A 270 15.58 -12.03 5.85
CA LYS A 270 16.45 -13.16 6.23
C LYS A 270 15.84 -13.87 7.45
N SER A 271 14.60 -14.32 7.26
CA SER A 271 13.72 -14.78 8.33
C SER A 271 14.31 -15.99 9.07
N PRO A 272 14.38 -15.97 10.41
CA PRO A 272 14.81 -17.11 11.21
C PRO A 272 13.68 -18.14 11.34
N ASN A 273 14.05 -19.40 11.24
CA ASN A 273 13.19 -20.56 11.47
C ASN A 273 13.83 -21.38 12.59
N ILE A 274 13.18 -21.44 13.75
CA ILE A 274 13.78 -21.93 15.00
C ILE A 274 13.10 -23.23 15.43
N VAL A 275 13.87 -24.30 15.60
CA VAL A 275 13.38 -25.65 15.93
C VAL A 275 13.95 -26.12 17.26
N PHE A 276 13.09 -26.21 18.28
CA PHE A 276 13.43 -26.73 19.61
C PHE A 276 13.33 -28.26 19.67
N GLU A 277 14.01 -28.85 20.65
CA GLU A 277 14.09 -30.30 20.85
C GLU A 277 12.75 -30.96 21.21
N ASP A 278 11.83 -30.20 21.80
CA ASP A 278 10.48 -30.64 22.14
C ASP A 278 9.50 -30.51 20.96
N ALA A 279 9.91 -29.95 19.83
CA ALA A 279 9.08 -29.86 18.65
C ALA A 279 8.67 -31.24 18.12
N ASN A 280 7.52 -31.31 17.44
CA ASN A 280 7.26 -32.46 16.56
C ASN A 280 8.25 -32.40 15.39
N LEU A 281 9.32 -33.19 15.48
CA LEU A 281 10.45 -33.14 14.55
C LEU A 281 10.02 -33.37 13.09
N GLU A 282 9.12 -34.32 12.83
CA GLU A 282 8.68 -34.62 11.46
C GLU A 282 7.95 -33.44 10.84
N GLU A 283 7.04 -32.81 11.60
CA GLU A 283 6.31 -31.65 11.13
C GLU A 283 7.21 -30.42 11.02
N ALA A 284 8.12 -30.21 11.98
CA ALA A 284 9.10 -29.13 11.93
C ALA A 284 9.99 -29.23 10.68
N VAL A 285 10.43 -30.43 10.29
CA VAL A 285 11.19 -30.65 9.05
C VAL A 285 10.36 -30.28 7.83
N LYS A 286 9.11 -30.75 7.73
CA LYS A 286 8.22 -30.44 6.58
C LYS A 286 7.95 -28.94 6.46
N TRP A 287 7.59 -28.29 7.56
CA TRP A 287 7.32 -26.86 7.57
C TRP A 287 8.57 -26.03 7.30
N SER A 288 9.73 -26.46 7.80
CA SER A 288 11.00 -25.80 7.50
C SER A 288 11.38 -25.92 6.04
N HIS A 289 11.18 -27.11 5.45
CA HIS A 289 11.43 -27.37 4.05
C HIS A 289 10.53 -26.49 3.17
N MET A 290 9.22 -26.46 3.47
CA MET A 290 8.29 -25.56 2.79
C MET A 290 8.67 -24.09 3.01
N GLY A 291 9.11 -23.73 4.22
CA GLY A 291 9.52 -22.39 4.59
C GLY A 291 10.62 -21.79 3.70
N ILE A 292 11.55 -22.61 3.21
CA ILE A 292 12.67 -22.16 2.35
C ILE A 292 12.49 -22.51 0.87
N PHE A 293 11.91 -23.66 0.53
CA PHE A 293 11.84 -24.11 -0.87
C PHE A 293 10.53 -23.75 -1.56
N TYR A 294 9.50 -23.27 -0.84
CA TYR A 294 8.28 -22.76 -1.46
C TYR A 294 8.58 -21.64 -2.46
N ASN A 295 7.92 -21.70 -3.63
CA ASN A 295 8.14 -20.79 -4.75
C ASN A 295 9.64 -20.68 -5.14
N HIS A 296 10.35 -21.81 -5.03
CA HIS A 296 11.77 -21.95 -5.37
C HIS A 296 12.67 -21.02 -4.53
N GLY A 297 12.25 -20.70 -3.30
CA GLY A 297 12.93 -19.76 -2.41
C GLY A 297 12.84 -18.29 -2.81
N GLN A 298 12.02 -17.96 -3.82
CA GLN A 298 11.75 -16.59 -4.26
C GLN A 298 10.64 -15.96 -3.39
N CYS A 299 10.81 -16.00 -2.07
CA CYS A 299 9.89 -15.45 -1.09
C CYS A 299 10.63 -14.52 -0.14
N CYS A 300 10.15 -13.27 0.03
CA CYS A 300 10.79 -12.32 0.94
C CYS A 300 10.79 -12.85 2.39
N GLY A 301 9.74 -13.59 2.77
CA GLY A 301 9.56 -14.19 4.09
C GLY A 301 10.26 -15.54 4.28
N ALA A 302 11.00 -16.05 3.29
CA ALA A 302 11.58 -17.39 3.31
C ALA A 302 12.40 -17.67 4.58
N GLY A 303 12.16 -18.84 5.19
CA GLY A 303 12.84 -19.35 6.39
C GLY A 303 14.28 -19.76 6.11
N SER A 304 15.09 -18.82 5.64
CA SER A 304 16.40 -19.06 5.04
C SER A 304 17.53 -19.24 6.05
N ARG A 305 17.31 -18.88 7.32
CA ARG A 305 18.18 -19.26 8.44
C ARG A 305 17.44 -20.24 9.33
N ILE A 306 17.84 -21.50 9.29
CA ILE A 306 17.22 -22.55 10.09
C ILE A 306 18.12 -22.80 11.30
N TYR A 307 17.62 -22.47 12.49
CA TYR A 307 18.29 -22.72 13.76
C TYR A 307 17.68 -23.95 14.40
N VAL A 308 18.50 -24.97 14.69
CA VAL A 308 18.03 -26.23 15.26
C VAL A 308 18.78 -26.52 16.55
N GLN A 309 18.06 -26.92 17.59
CA GLN A 309 18.66 -27.15 18.91
C GLN A 309 19.63 -28.35 18.86
N ASP A 310 20.76 -28.22 19.56
CA ASP A 310 21.90 -29.15 19.46
C ASP A 310 21.53 -30.63 19.61
N SER A 311 20.62 -30.96 20.53
CA SER A 311 20.20 -32.33 20.85
C SER A 311 19.46 -33.04 19.71
N ILE A 312 18.90 -32.29 18.76
CA ILE A 312 18.12 -32.83 17.62
C ILE A 312 18.72 -32.46 16.26
N TYR A 313 19.81 -31.69 16.21
CA TYR A 313 20.38 -31.15 14.96
C TYR A 313 20.68 -32.24 13.92
N ASP A 314 21.41 -33.29 14.28
CA ASP A 314 21.83 -34.31 13.31
C ASP A 314 20.62 -35.07 12.74
N LYS A 315 19.64 -35.38 13.59
CA LYS A 315 18.38 -36.04 13.18
C LYS A 315 17.54 -35.15 12.27
N PHE A 316 17.46 -33.85 12.58
CA PHE A 316 16.79 -32.88 11.72
C PHE A 316 17.46 -32.81 10.35
N LEU A 317 18.80 -32.70 10.34
CA LEU A 317 19.57 -32.54 9.11
C LEU A 317 19.43 -33.74 8.17
N GLU A 318 19.47 -34.96 8.72
CA GLU A 318 19.24 -36.20 7.96
C GLU A 318 17.86 -36.18 7.29
N LYS A 319 16.80 -35.92 8.06
CA LYS A 319 15.41 -35.88 7.56
C LYS A 319 15.18 -34.76 6.55
N PHE A 320 15.71 -33.58 6.82
CA PHE A 320 15.60 -32.42 5.96
C PHE A 320 16.30 -32.64 4.62
N LYS A 321 17.50 -33.25 4.64
CA LYS A 321 18.22 -33.64 3.43
C LYS A 321 17.43 -34.67 2.62
N VAL A 322 16.96 -35.75 3.24
CA VAL A 322 16.17 -36.78 2.56
C VAL A 322 14.93 -36.19 1.91
N LEU A 323 14.19 -35.32 2.61
CA LEU A 323 13.03 -34.66 2.04
C LEU A 323 13.39 -33.78 0.83
N SER A 324 14.50 -33.04 0.93
CA SER A 324 14.99 -32.15 -0.14
C SER A 324 15.44 -32.92 -1.39
N GLU A 325 15.98 -34.14 -1.23
CA GLU A 325 16.37 -35.02 -2.35
C GLU A 325 15.18 -35.51 -3.19
N HIS A 326 13.97 -35.52 -2.61
CA HIS A 326 12.74 -35.93 -3.30
C HIS A 326 12.01 -34.75 -3.98
N MET A 327 12.61 -33.56 -4.02
CA MET A 327 12.06 -32.44 -4.78
C MET A 327 12.26 -32.65 -6.29
N ASN A 328 11.15 -32.81 -7.01
CA ASN A 328 11.12 -32.88 -8.45
C ASN A 328 11.21 -31.47 -9.05
N LEU A 329 12.26 -31.24 -9.83
CA LEU A 329 12.46 -30.02 -10.61
C LEU A 329 12.06 -30.27 -12.05
N GLY A 330 11.34 -29.35 -12.68
CA GLY A 330 10.93 -29.57 -14.06
C GLY A 330 9.97 -28.55 -14.62
N ASP A 331 9.29 -28.97 -15.69
CA ASP A 331 8.24 -28.21 -16.35
C ASP A 331 7.12 -27.88 -15.36
N PRO A 332 6.82 -26.59 -15.10
CA PRO A 332 5.82 -26.18 -14.14
C PRO A 332 4.41 -26.73 -14.37
N PHE A 333 4.11 -27.24 -15.56
CA PHE A 333 2.80 -27.81 -15.90
C PHE A 333 2.69 -29.32 -15.68
N LYS A 334 3.77 -30.00 -15.28
CA LYS A 334 3.70 -31.41 -14.89
C LYS A 334 3.19 -31.55 -13.46
N GLU A 335 2.27 -32.50 -13.25
CA GLU A 335 1.61 -32.72 -11.95
C GLU A 335 2.57 -33.02 -10.80
N ASP A 336 3.68 -33.69 -11.10
CA ASP A 336 4.70 -34.11 -10.14
C ASP A 336 5.81 -33.08 -9.92
N THR A 337 5.74 -31.90 -10.54
CA THR A 337 6.76 -30.86 -10.38
C THR A 337 6.54 -30.08 -9.10
N HIS A 338 7.54 -30.14 -8.21
CA HIS A 338 7.56 -29.40 -6.95
C HIS A 338 8.21 -28.02 -7.11
N GLN A 339 9.22 -27.90 -8.00
CA GLN A 339 10.01 -26.68 -8.16
C GLN A 339 10.25 -26.35 -9.64
N GLY A 340 9.83 -25.15 -10.04
CA GLY A 340 10.16 -24.54 -11.31
C GLY A 340 11.52 -23.82 -11.33
N PRO A 341 11.81 -23.06 -12.40
CA PRO A 341 13.03 -22.29 -12.54
C PRO A 341 13.02 -21.01 -11.69
N GLN A 342 14.19 -20.39 -11.57
CA GLN A 342 14.29 -19.00 -11.14
C GLN A 342 13.76 -18.08 -12.24
N ILE A 343 13.32 -16.87 -11.91
CA ILE A 343 12.61 -16.03 -12.86
C ILE A 343 13.45 -15.56 -14.08
N SER A 344 14.77 -15.46 -13.94
CA SER A 344 15.62 -14.89 -14.99
C SER A 344 17.07 -15.33 -14.86
N GLN A 345 17.84 -15.15 -15.93
CA GLN A 345 19.29 -15.37 -15.92
C GLN A 345 20.00 -14.52 -14.86
N ILE A 346 19.59 -13.26 -14.70
CA ILE A 346 20.17 -12.35 -13.69
C ILE A 346 19.96 -12.90 -12.27
N GLN A 347 18.76 -13.40 -11.97
CA GLN A 347 18.47 -14.00 -10.67
C GLN A 347 19.23 -15.32 -10.48
N PHE A 348 19.29 -16.15 -11.53
CA PHE A 348 20.08 -17.38 -11.52
C PHE A 348 21.54 -17.11 -11.17
N ASP A 349 22.19 -16.18 -11.89
CA ASP A 349 23.60 -15.84 -11.70
C ASP A 349 23.86 -15.27 -10.30
N ARG A 350 22.94 -14.41 -9.82
CA ARG A 350 22.99 -13.86 -8.45
C ARG A 350 22.94 -14.96 -7.40
N ILE A 351 21.99 -15.90 -7.49
CA ILE A 351 21.89 -16.99 -6.52
C ILE A 351 23.13 -17.88 -6.57
N MET A 352 23.60 -18.25 -7.76
CA MET A 352 24.80 -19.07 -7.92
C MET A 352 26.06 -18.36 -7.36
N SER A 353 26.16 -17.05 -7.49
CA SER A 353 27.24 -16.28 -6.85
C SER A 353 27.20 -16.37 -5.31
N TYR A 354 26.02 -16.36 -4.70
CA TYR A 354 25.89 -16.56 -3.25
C TYR A 354 26.30 -17.97 -2.83
N VAL A 355 25.99 -18.98 -3.65
CA VAL A 355 26.46 -20.36 -3.41
C VAL A 355 27.99 -20.41 -3.40
N GLU A 356 28.66 -19.77 -4.36
CA GLU A 356 30.13 -19.72 -4.39
C GLU A 356 30.72 -18.93 -3.22
N ILE A 357 30.07 -17.84 -2.81
CA ILE A 357 30.47 -17.09 -1.61
C ILE A 357 30.38 -17.97 -0.37
N GLY A 358 29.29 -18.72 -0.20
CA GLY A 358 29.12 -19.65 0.93
C GLY A 358 30.26 -20.66 1.03
N LYS A 359 30.62 -21.30 -0.10
CA LYS A 359 31.77 -22.22 -0.17
C LYS A 359 33.08 -21.53 0.22
N LYS A 360 33.32 -20.32 -0.30
CA LYS A 360 34.54 -19.54 -0.06
C LYS A 360 34.70 -19.08 1.39
N GLU A 361 33.60 -18.78 2.06
CA GLU A 361 33.58 -18.35 3.47
C GLU A 361 33.68 -19.53 4.46
N GLY A 362 33.75 -20.76 3.96
CA GLY A 362 33.99 -21.96 4.77
C GLY A 362 32.73 -22.68 5.23
N ALA A 363 31.55 -22.33 4.71
CA ALA A 363 30.35 -23.12 4.93
C ALA A 363 30.47 -24.49 4.25
N THR A 364 29.88 -25.52 4.86
CA THR A 364 29.84 -26.86 4.27
C THR A 364 28.63 -26.98 3.35
N LEU A 365 28.86 -27.24 2.06
CA LEU A 365 27.80 -27.55 1.11
C LEU A 365 27.38 -29.01 1.29
N LEU A 366 26.24 -29.25 1.95
CA LEU A 366 25.73 -30.60 2.20
C LEU A 366 25.05 -31.20 0.96
N MET A 367 24.33 -30.37 0.19
CA MET A 367 23.55 -30.78 -0.97
C MET A 367 23.36 -29.60 -1.93
N GLY A 368 23.27 -29.89 -3.23
CA GLY A 368 22.88 -28.93 -4.26
C GLY A 368 24.03 -28.02 -4.69
N GLY A 369 23.75 -26.72 -4.80
CA GLY A 369 24.75 -25.72 -5.16
C GLY A 369 25.15 -25.75 -6.64
N GLU A 370 24.26 -26.22 -7.50
CA GLU A 370 24.48 -26.37 -8.94
C GLU A 370 23.19 -26.20 -9.75
N ARG A 371 23.37 -26.04 -11.07
CA ARG A 371 22.29 -25.98 -12.06
C ARG A 371 21.60 -27.34 -12.19
N TYR A 372 20.29 -27.31 -12.45
CA TYR A 372 19.54 -28.47 -12.93
C TYR A 372 19.25 -28.33 -14.43
N GLY A 373 19.48 -29.39 -15.21
CA GLY A 373 19.27 -29.39 -16.66
C GLY A 373 20.20 -28.46 -17.45
N LYS A 374 19.91 -28.29 -18.75
CA LYS A 374 20.69 -27.45 -19.69
C LYS A 374 19.93 -26.22 -20.17
N GLU A 375 18.62 -26.20 -20.03
CA GLU A 375 17.71 -25.13 -20.47
C GLU A 375 16.96 -24.55 -19.26
N GLY A 376 16.45 -23.33 -19.40
CA GLY A 376 15.77 -22.60 -18.32
C GLY A 376 16.72 -22.15 -17.21
N TYR A 377 16.17 -21.64 -16.11
CA TYR A 377 16.95 -21.05 -15.02
C TYR A 377 16.85 -21.87 -13.72
N PHE A 378 16.99 -23.20 -13.80
CA PHE A 378 16.80 -24.10 -12.66
C PHE A 378 18.04 -24.24 -11.77
N ILE A 379 17.84 -24.14 -10.46
CA ILE A 379 18.87 -24.35 -9.42
C ILE A 379 18.40 -25.47 -8.51
N LYS A 380 19.28 -26.44 -8.20
CA LYS A 380 18.97 -27.53 -7.27
C LYS A 380 18.73 -26.98 -5.86
N PRO A 381 17.80 -27.56 -5.07
CA PRO A 381 17.68 -27.28 -3.64
C PRO A 381 19.05 -27.41 -2.97
N THR A 382 19.47 -26.35 -2.29
CA THR A 382 20.82 -26.19 -1.77
C THR A 382 20.79 -26.07 -0.26
N ILE A 383 21.66 -26.82 0.42
CA ILE A 383 21.75 -26.83 1.88
C ILE A 383 23.19 -26.56 2.29
N PHE A 384 23.37 -25.48 3.05
CA PHE A 384 24.63 -25.16 3.74
C PHE A 384 24.50 -25.45 5.24
N THR A 385 25.55 -26.06 5.79
CA THR A 385 25.76 -26.29 7.23
C THR A 385 27.08 -25.67 7.68
N GLU A 386 27.41 -25.78 8.96
CA GLU A 386 28.60 -25.16 9.56
C GLU A 386 28.67 -23.64 9.28
N VAL A 387 27.50 -23.01 9.24
CA VAL A 387 27.35 -21.57 9.00
C VAL A 387 27.38 -20.79 10.31
N ASN A 388 27.78 -19.52 10.23
CA ASN A 388 27.72 -18.60 11.37
C ASN A 388 27.20 -17.23 10.93
N GLU A 389 26.81 -16.39 11.89
CA GLU A 389 26.15 -15.11 11.64
C GLU A 389 27.02 -14.11 10.87
N LYS A 390 28.34 -14.30 10.78
CA LYS A 390 29.22 -13.40 10.02
C LYS A 390 29.27 -13.72 8.54
N MET A 391 28.84 -14.92 8.12
CA MET A 391 28.84 -15.32 6.73
C MET A 391 27.80 -14.54 5.93
N THR A 392 28.14 -14.18 4.70
CA THR A 392 27.28 -13.46 3.77
C THR A 392 25.97 -14.22 3.52
N ILE A 393 26.02 -15.54 3.38
CA ILE A 393 24.81 -16.38 3.20
C ILE A 393 23.88 -16.43 4.43
N MET A 394 24.35 -15.99 5.60
CA MET A 394 23.55 -15.81 6.82
C MET A 394 23.05 -14.36 6.99
N GLN A 395 23.64 -13.38 6.29
CA GLN A 395 23.28 -11.97 6.43
C GLN A 395 22.40 -11.45 5.29
N ASP A 396 22.65 -11.91 4.07
CA ASP A 396 22.01 -11.41 2.87
C ASP A 396 20.86 -12.30 2.40
N GLU A 397 19.82 -11.65 1.89
CA GLU A 397 18.73 -12.30 1.18
C GLU A 397 19.25 -12.89 -0.14
N ILE A 398 19.22 -14.21 -0.29
CA ILE A 398 19.65 -14.90 -1.51
C ILE A 398 18.53 -14.89 -2.55
N PHE A 399 17.28 -15.09 -2.12
CA PHE A 399 16.09 -15.14 -2.96
C PHE A 399 16.09 -16.29 -3.98
N GLY A 400 16.51 -17.47 -3.51
CA GLY A 400 16.57 -18.72 -4.26
C GLY A 400 16.54 -19.92 -3.30
N PRO A 401 16.58 -21.16 -3.82
CA PRO A 401 16.36 -22.37 -3.02
C PRO A 401 17.63 -22.76 -2.25
N VAL A 402 18.05 -21.91 -1.31
CA VAL A 402 19.29 -22.04 -0.53
C VAL A 402 19.00 -21.89 0.96
N ALA A 403 19.08 -22.99 1.69
CA ALA A 403 18.94 -23.04 3.14
C ALA A 403 20.30 -22.95 3.83
N ALA A 404 20.40 -22.16 4.90
CA ALA A 404 21.56 -22.13 5.79
C ALA A 404 21.12 -22.61 7.17
N ILE A 405 21.71 -23.72 7.63
CA ILE A 405 21.28 -24.43 8.85
C ILE A 405 22.38 -24.33 9.91
N ALA A 406 22.01 -23.83 11.09
CA ALA A 406 22.91 -23.59 12.22
C ALA A 406 22.37 -24.19 13.52
N LYS A 407 23.29 -24.42 14.45
CA LYS A 407 23.03 -24.91 15.81
C LYS A 407 22.72 -23.79 16.80
N PHE A 408 21.99 -24.13 17.86
CA PHE A 408 21.84 -23.32 19.07
C PHE A 408 21.64 -24.21 20.31
N SER A 409 21.98 -23.68 21.49
CA SER A 409 21.89 -24.40 22.76
C SER A 409 20.82 -23.84 23.69
N THR A 410 20.61 -22.51 23.71
CA THR A 410 19.64 -21.86 24.62
C THR A 410 18.65 -20.93 23.92
N VAL A 411 17.56 -20.60 24.62
CA VAL A 411 16.53 -19.66 24.14
C VAL A 411 17.12 -18.27 23.92
N GLU A 412 17.91 -17.79 24.88
CA GLU A 412 18.52 -16.45 24.85
C GLU A 412 19.47 -16.32 23.64
N GLU A 413 20.30 -17.34 23.43
CA GLU A 413 21.23 -17.40 22.31
C GLU A 413 20.50 -17.36 20.97
N VAL A 414 19.45 -18.17 20.78
CA VAL A 414 18.75 -18.23 19.50
C VAL A 414 17.95 -16.96 19.23
N VAL A 415 17.39 -16.32 20.26
CA VAL A 415 16.73 -15.01 20.12
C VAL A 415 17.75 -13.94 19.70
N GLU A 416 18.94 -13.90 20.30
CA GLU A 416 20.01 -12.98 19.90
C GLU A 416 20.42 -13.21 18.44
N LYS A 417 20.71 -14.46 18.06
CA LYS A 417 21.05 -14.84 16.68
C LYS A 417 19.94 -14.48 15.69
N ALA A 418 18.69 -14.80 16.01
CA ALA A 418 17.53 -14.50 15.19
C ALA A 418 17.37 -12.99 14.95
N ASN A 419 17.57 -12.19 16.00
CA ASN A 419 17.46 -10.72 15.95
C ASN A 419 18.70 -10.01 15.39
N SER A 420 19.85 -10.70 15.30
CA SER A 420 21.11 -10.22 14.70
C SER A 420 21.05 -10.19 13.16
N SER A 421 20.09 -9.43 12.65
CA SER A 421 19.89 -9.16 11.24
C SER A 421 19.38 -7.73 11.05
N ARG A 422 19.76 -7.10 9.93
CA ARG A 422 19.17 -5.84 9.47
C ARG A 422 17.71 -6.00 9.03
N TYR A 423 17.31 -7.23 8.71
CA TYR A 423 15.95 -7.60 8.33
C TYR A 423 15.08 -7.97 9.53
N GLY A 424 13.77 -8.01 9.31
CA GLY A 424 12.76 -8.39 10.30
C GLY A 424 11.39 -8.60 9.66
N LEU A 425 11.32 -9.42 8.61
CA LEU A 425 10.06 -9.62 7.88
C LEU A 425 9.16 -10.68 8.52
N ALA A 426 9.63 -11.93 8.59
CA ALA A 426 8.93 -13.03 9.23
C ALA A 426 9.86 -13.85 10.13
N ALA A 427 9.31 -14.78 10.89
CA ALA A 427 10.02 -15.85 11.60
C ALA A 427 9.08 -17.03 11.85
N ALA A 428 9.65 -18.17 12.23
CA ALA A 428 8.87 -19.24 12.85
C ALA A 428 9.57 -19.90 14.02
N VAL A 429 8.77 -20.47 14.90
CA VAL A 429 9.19 -21.18 16.10
C VAL A 429 8.46 -22.52 16.18
N PHE A 430 9.21 -23.62 16.31
CA PHE A 430 8.69 -24.97 16.47
C PHE A 430 9.01 -25.48 17.87
N THR A 431 7.98 -25.71 18.68
CA THR A 431 8.04 -26.09 20.10
C THR A 431 6.68 -26.62 20.55
N GLN A 432 6.63 -27.53 21.52
CA GLN A 432 5.37 -27.96 22.15
C GLN A 432 5.09 -27.19 23.44
N ASP A 433 6.10 -26.54 24.01
CA ASP A 433 5.96 -25.62 25.13
C ASP A 433 5.29 -24.29 24.70
N LEU A 434 4.08 -24.05 25.19
CA LEU A 434 3.31 -22.83 24.94
C LEU A 434 3.96 -21.58 25.55
N THR A 435 4.57 -21.70 26.72
CA THR A 435 5.25 -20.56 27.38
C THR A 435 6.41 -20.11 26.53
N ARG A 436 7.22 -21.06 26.05
CA ARG A 436 8.33 -20.78 25.13
C ARG A 436 7.85 -20.16 23.82
N ALA A 437 6.79 -20.72 23.23
CA ALA A 437 6.21 -20.18 22.00
C ALA A 437 5.82 -18.70 22.15
N MET A 438 5.11 -18.36 23.23
CA MET A 438 4.69 -16.99 23.51
C MET A 438 5.88 -16.07 23.81
N GLN A 439 6.82 -16.52 24.65
CA GLN A 439 8.01 -15.76 25.02
C GLN A 439 8.80 -15.37 23.77
N ILE A 440 9.20 -16.35 22.96
CA ILE A 440 10.03 -16.11 21.78
C ILE A 440 9.27 -15.27 20.75
N SER A 441 7.98 -15.52 20.54
CA SER A 441 7.19 -14.72 19.60
C SER A 441 7.17 -13.23 19.97
N ASN A 442 7.20 -12.91 21.27
CA ASN A 442 7.24 -11.53 21.76
C ASN A 442 8.64 -10.90 21.69
N GLU A 443 9.70 -11.71 21.79
CA GLU A 443 11.10 -11.25 21.78
C GLU A 443 11.68 -11.08 20.37
N LEU A 444 11.09 -11.71 19.35
CA LEU A 444 11.54 -11.59 17.96
C LEU A 444 11.15 -10.24 17.35
N HIS A 445 12.13 -9.52 16.81
CA HIS A 445 11.96 -8.24 16.12
C HIS A 445 11.56 -8.44 14.65
N THR A 446 10.38 -9.00 14.43
CA THR A 446 9.88 -9.35 13.10
C THR A 446 8.40 -9.03 12.92
N GLY A 447 7.96 -8.89 11.67
CA GLY A 447 6.58 -8.54 11.31
C GLY A 447 5.54 -9.61 11.57
N THR A 448 5.92 -10.87 11.36
CA THR A 448 5.05 -12.03 11.48
C THR A 448 5.82 -13.18 12.11
N VAL A 449 5.25 -13.80 13.14
CA VAL A 449 5.79 -15.02 13.75
C VAL A 449 4.77 -16.13 13.61
N TRP A 450 5.19 -17.24 13.00
CA TRP A 450 4.40 -18.47 12.95
C TRP A 450 4.89 -19.44 14.03
N VAL A 451 3.95 -20.10 14.72
CA VAL A 451 4.28 -21.16 15.70
C VAL A 451 3.80 -22.49 15.14
N ASN A 452 4.70 -23.47 15.06
CA ASN A 452 4.43 -24.82 14.54
C ASN A 452 3.87 -24.86 13.10
N CYS A 453 4.13 -23.82 12.32
CA CYS A 453 3.81 -23.70 10.90
C CYS A 453 4.73 -22.66 10.23
N TYR A 454 4.66 -22.49 8.91
CA TYR A 454 5.43 -21.48 8.17
C TYR A 454 4.65 -21.03 6.92
N ASN A 455 4.92 -19.83 6.39
CA ASN A 455 4.37 -19.32 5.11
C ASN A 455 2.83 -19.36 5.02
N ILE A 456 2.15 -19.19 6.15
CA ILE A 456 0.69 -19.07 6.17
C ILE A 456 0.34 -17.60 5.97
N TYR A 457 -0.06 -17.28 4.74
CA TYR A 457 -0.52 -15.95 4.34
C TYR A 457 -2.03 -15.93 4.23
N ASN A 458 -2.66 -14.87 4.72
CA ASN A 458 -4.07 -14.62 4.50
C ASN A 458 -4.32 -13.11 4.40
N PRO A 459 -5.33 -12.67 3.64
CA PRO A 459 -5.61 -11.25 3.47
C PRO A 459 -6.19 -10.59 4.74
N TYR A 460 -6.58 -11.37 5.74
CA TYR A 460 -7.25 -10.91 6.96
C TYR A 460 -6.27 -10.48 8.06
N THR A 461 -5.05 -10.99 8.03
CA THR A 461 -3.94 -10.64 8.92
C THR A 461 -3.03 -9.60 8.28
N SER A 462 -2.44 -8.74 9.11
CA SER A 462 -1.39 -7.84 8.63
C SER A 462 -0.09 -8.59 8.38
N PHE A 463 0.59 -8.22 7.32
CA PHE A 463 1.94 -8.63 7.01
C PHE A 463 2.80 -7.37 6.79
N GLY A 464 4.07 -7.44 7.18
CA GLY A 464 5.05 -6.45 6.79
C GLY A 464 6.20 -6.25 7.75
N GLY A 465 7.31 -5.71 7.26
CA GLY A 465 8.59 -5.78 7.94
C GLY A 465 8.80 -4.84 9.13
N TYR A 466 9.62 -5.30 10.07
CA TYR A 466 10.41 -4.47 10.98
C TYR A 466 11.72 -4.05 10.31
N LYS A 467 12.41 -3.07 10.89
CA LYS A 467 13.77 -2.64 10.48
C LYS A 467 13.84 -2.35 8.96
N GLU A 468 14.80 -2.93 8.25
CA GLU A 468 14.98 -2.71 6.81
C GLU A 468 14.09 -3.59 5.92
N SER A 469 13.23 -4.42 6.52
CA SER A 469 12.28 -5.26 5.78
C SER A 469 11.00 -4.53 5.38
N GLY A 470 10.74 -3.31 5.88
CA GLY A 470 9.59 -2.55 5.42
C GLY A 470 9.22 -1.33 6.26
N ILE A 471 8.24 -0.58 5.75
CA ILE A 471 7.59 0.56 6.42
C ILE A 471 6.09 0.44 6.13
N GLY A 472 5.28 0.37 7.19
CA GLY A 472 3.84 0.13 7.09
C GLY A 472 3.50 -1.37 7.10
N ARG A 473 2.24 -1.69 6.83
CA ARG A 473 1.71 -3.06 6.77
C ARG A 473 0.72 -3.20 5.64
N GLU A 474 0.77 -4.34 4.95
CA GLU A 474 -0.26 -4.78 4.01
C GLU A 474 -1.11 -5.90 4.61
N GLY A 475 -2.24 -6.21 3.98
CA GLY A 475 -3.23 -7.13 4.55
C GLY A 475 -3.93 -6.60 5.81
N GLY A 476 -4.99 -7.31 6.20
CA GLY A 476 -5.81 -7.00 7.36
C GLY A 476 -6.38 -5.59 7.37
N LYS A 477 -6.88 -5.18 8.54
CA LYS A 477 -7.38 -3.81 8.74
C LYS A 477 -6.29 -2.74 8.61
N PHE A 478 -5.03 -3.10 8.91
CA PHE A 478 -3.90 -2.16 8.90
C PHE A 478 -3.59 -1.63 7.50
N ALA A 479 -3.87 -2.39 6.43
CA ALA A 479 -3.77 -1.90 5.05
C ALA A 479 -4.67 -0.68 4.78
N ILE A 480 -5.84 -0.58 5.42
CA ILE A 480 -6.74 0.57 5.27
C ILE A 480 -6.06 1.86 5.74
N GLU A 481 -5.24 1.78 6.78
CA GLU A 481 -4.51 2.93 7.31
C GLU A 481 -3.44 3.42 6.33
N GLN A 482 -2.86 2.53 5.53
CA GLN A 482 -1.88 2.87 4.52
C GLN A 482 -2.49 3.57 3.29
N TYR A 483 -3.80 3.48 3.10
CA TYR A 483 -4.52 4.03 1.94
C TYR A 483 -5.54 5.11 2.33
N THR A 484 -5.49 5.61 3.56
CA THR A 484 -6.33 6.71 4.04
C THR A 484 -5.50 7.78 4.75
N GLN A 485 -5.96 9.02 4.69
CA GLN A 485 -5.47 10.13 5.49
C GLN A 485 -6.56 10.58 6.48
N VAL A 486 -6.15 10.90 7.70
CA VAL A 486 -7.07 11.31 8.76
C VAL A 486 -7.23 12.83 8.73
N LYS A 487 -8.47 13.28 8.55
CA LYS A 487 -8.87 14.69 8.71
C LYS A 487 -9.63 14.83 10.02
N SER A 488 -9.18 15.73 10.90
CA SER A 488 -9.90 16.12 12.10
C SER A 488 -10.74 17.37 11.83
N SER A 489 -11.98 17.38 12.29
CA SER A 489 -12.92 18.50 12.16
C SER A 489 -13.56 18.76 13.51
N ALA A 490 -13.59 20.03 13.91
CA ALA A 490 -14.31 20.49 15.09
C ALA A 490 -15.34 21.52 14.63
N ILE A 491 -16.60 21.26 14.94
CA ILE A 491 -17.71 22.17 14.65
C ILE A 491 -18.08 22.83 15.97
N GLU A 492 -17.85 24.14 16.08
CA GLU A 492 -18.38 24.92 17.19
C GLU A 492 -19.91 24.93 17.06
N ASN A 493 -20.59 24.33 18.04
CA ASN A 493 -22.00 24.60 18.19
C ASN A 493 -22.10 26.06 18.59
N ILE A 494 -22.99 26.85 17.97
CA ILE A 494 -23.39 28.15 18.52
C ILE A 494 -24.11 27.83 19.83
N SER A 495 -23.34 27.69 20.90
CA SER A 495 -23.83 27.16 22.16
C SER A 495 -24.83 28.13 22.77
N PRO A 496 -25.77 27.67 23.62
CA PRO A 496 -26.64 28.56 24.37
C PRO A 496 -25.87 29.63 25.16
N SER A 497 -24.61 29.39 25.53
CA SER A 497 -23.75 30.38 26.17
C SER A 497 -23.23 31.45 25.20
N VAL A 498 -22.90 31.08 23.95
CA VAL A 498 -22.62 32.03 22.87
C VAL A 498 -23.86 32.84 22.52
N ILE A 499 -25.02 32.20 22.34
CA ILE A 499 -26.32 32.87 22.16
C ILE A 499 -26.58 33.81 23.33
N LYS A 500 -26.42 33.36 24.58
CA LYS A 500 -26.63 34.18 25.78
C LYS A 500 -25.65 35.34 25.89
N ARG A 501 -24.39 35.17 25.46
CA ARG A 501 -23.39 36.25 25.39
C ARG A 501 -23.78 37.28 24.34
N ILE A 502 -24.12 36.83 23.14
CA ILE A 502 -24.60 37.66 22.03
C ILE A 502 -25.86 38.41 22.48
N SER A 503 -26.87 37.72 23.03
CA SER A 503 -28.09 38.33 23.57
C SER A 503 -27.79 39.33 24.69
N LYS A 504 -26.83 39.05 25.59
CA LYS A 504 -26.44 40.00 26.65
C LYS A 504 -25.82 41.27 26.08
N GLU A 505 -24.93 41.15 25.11
CA GLU A 505 -24.28 42.29 24.45
C GLU A 505 -25.28 43.10 23.62
N LEU A 506 -26.19 42.43 22.90
CA LEU A 506 -27.32 43.06 22.21
C LEU A 506 -28.26 43.79 23.16
N ASN A 507 -28.64 43.17 24.27
CA ASN A 507 -29.50 43.81 25.28
C ASN A 507 -28.84 45.04 25.91
N ALA A 508 -27.52 45.00 26.14
CA ALA A 508 -26.78 46.18 26.62
C ALA A 508 -26.80 47.32 25.58
N LEU A 509 -26.65 46.99 24.29
CA LEU A 509 -26.71 47.94 23.19
C LEU A 509 -28.11 48.56 23.01
N ILE A 510 -29.17 47.77 23.22
CA ILE A 510 -30.57 48.25 23.21
C ILE A 510 -30.84 49.17 24.41
N ALA A 511 -30.34 48.81 25.59
CA ALA A 511 -30.57 49.56 26.82
C ALA A 511 -29.83 50.91 26.84
N GLN A 512 -28.64 50.97 26.24
CA GLN A 512 -27.84 52.20 26.12
C GLN A 512 -27.27 52.33 24.70
N PRO A 513 -28.10 52.73 23.73
CA PRO A 513 -27.62 52.90 22.38
C PRO A 513 -26.69 54.12 22.30
N PRO A 514 -25.69 54.11 21.39
CA PRO A 514 -24.91 55.30 21.09
C PRO A 514 -25.81 56.46 20.65
N GLU A 515 -25.39 57.69 20.95
CA GLU A 515 -26.15 58.90 20.61
C GLU A 515 -26.45 58.95 19.10
N GLY A 516 -27.72 59.09 18.74
CA GLY A 516 -28.17 59.06 17.35
C GLY A 516 -28.32 57.66 16.75
N ILE A 517 -28.39 56.58 17.54
CA ILE A 517 -28.65 55.22 17.04
C ILE A 517 -29.84 54.60 17.79
N ARG A 518 -30.73 53.90 17.08
CA ARG A 518 -31.83 53.13 17.64
C ARG A 518 -31.71 51.67 17.18
N VAL A 519 -31.48 50.75 18.11
CA VAL A 519 -31.28 49.33 17.81
C VAL A 519 -32.61 48.57 17.95
N ILE A 520 -33.00 47.75 16.97
CA ILE A 520 -34.23 46.95 16.99
C ILE A 520 -33.94 45.50 16.59
N VAL A 521 -34.09 44.57 17.53
CA VAL A 521 -33.85 43.13 17.29
C VAL A 521 -35.18 42.46 16.94
N SER A 522 -35.28 41.79 15.79
CA SER A 522 -36.47 41.00 15.45
C SER A 522 -36.39 39.60 16.07
N GLU A 523 -37.44 39.18 16.75
CA GLU A 523 -37.48 38.06 17.72
C GLU A 523 -37.28 36.63 17.17
N LEU A 524 -36.72 36.40 15.98
CA LEU A 524 -36.65 35.03 15.43
C LEU A 524 -35.29 34.53 14.95
N ASP A 525 -34.21 35.32 14.99
CA ASP A 525 -32.89 34.76 14.70
C ASP A 525 -31.77 35.60 15.32
N VAL A 526 -30.92 34.98 16.15
CA VAL A 526 -29.70 35.62 16.67
C VAL A 526 -28.70 35.97 15.56
N CYS A 527 -28.94 35.48 14.34
CA CYS A 527 -28.12 35.75 13.16
C CYS A 527 -28.56 36.99 12.36
N ASP A 528 -29.73 37.59 12.65
CA ASP A 528 -30.26 38.74 11.90
C ASP A 528 -30.66 39.90 12.83
N VAL A 529 -29.71 40.82 13.05
CA VAL A 529 -29.91 42.01 13.88
C VAL A 529 -30.11 43.22 12.97
N GLN A 530 -31.16 44.01 13.20
CA GLN A 530 -31.39 45.27 12.48
C GLN A 530 -31.07 46.46 13.39
N ALA A 531 -30.39 47.46 12.84
CA ALA A 531 -30.12 48.71 13.55
C ALA A 531 -30.59 49.89 12.70
N TRP A 532 -31.16 50.88 13.36
CA TRP A 532 -31.51 52.16 12.77
C TRP A 532 -30.53 53.22 13.24
N ILE A 533 -29.99 54.03 12.34
CA ILE A 533 -29.17 55.20 12.70
C ILE A 533 -30.04 56.44 12.48
N LEU A 534 -30.20 57.26 13.52
CA LEU A 534 -30.76 58.61 13.43
C LEU A 534 -29.67 59.52 12.86
N GLY A 535 -29.91 60.04 11.65
CA GLY A 535 -29.09 61.13 11.13
C GLY A 535 -29.38 62.44 11.89
N PRO A 536 -28.50 63.46 11.78
CA PRO A 536 -28.82 64.81 12.25
C PRO A 536 -30.14 65.28 11.62
N GLU A 537 -30.92 66.10 12.34
CA GLU A 537 -32.26 66.58 11.95
C GLU A 537 -32.31 67.29 10.56
N SER A 538 -31.16 67.65 9.99
CA SER A 538 -31.01 68.28 8.68
C SER A 538 -30.86 67.31 7.49
N THR A 539 -30.97 65.98 7.71
CA THR A 539 -30.78 64.99 6.63
C THR A 539 -32.11 64.73 5.90
N PRO A 540 -32.20 64.89 4.56
CA PRO A 540 -33.49 64.97 3.86
C PRO A 540 -34.05 63.56 3.56
N TYR A 541 -34.79 62.96 4.48
CA TYR A 541 -35.52 61.71 4.24
C TYR A 541 -36.85 61.65 5.00
N GLU A 542 -37.86 60.99 4.42
CA GLU A 542 -39.12 60.66 5.11
C GLU A 542 -38.81 59.83 6.37
N GLY A 543 -38.98 60.45 7.54
CA GLY A 543 -38.80 59.82 8.85
C GLY A 543 -37.37 59.77 9.40
N GLY A 544 -36.35 60.26 8.70
CA GLY A 544 -35.01 60.50 9.28
C GLY A 544 -34.21 59.27 9.77
N HIS A 545 -34.41 58.08 9.18
CA HIS A 545 -33.75 56.85 9.65
C HIS A 545 -32.99 56.09 8.55
N PHE A 546 -31.79 55.57 8.87
CA PHE A 546 -31.05 54.62 8.02
C PHE A 546 -31.30 53.18 8.49
N LYS A 547 -31.64 52.25 7.59
CA LYS A 547 -31.75 50.81 7.91
C LYS A 547 -30.41 50.11 7.65
N VAL A 548 -29.80 49.56 8.70
CA VAL A 548 -28.55 48.79 8.61
C VAL A 548 -28.81 47.36 9.06
N LYS A 549 -28.36 46.39 8.26
CA LYS A 549 -28.41 44.97 8.60
C LYS A 549 -27.07 44.57 9.21
N LEU A 550 -27.08 44.16 10.47
CA LEU A 550 -25.96 43.54 11.15
C LEU A 550 -26.09 42.03 10.94
N ALA A 551 -25.49 41.52 9.86
CA ALA A 551 -25.38 40.08 9.68
C ALA A 551 -24.12 39.60 10.41
N LEU A 552 -24.29 38.64 11.33
CA LEU A 552 -23.19 37.81 11.81
C LEU A 552 -22.79 36.90 10.64
N GLY A 553 -21.83 37.35 9.82
CA GLY A 553 -21.48 36.68 8.58
C GLY A 553 -20.91 35.28 8.83
N ALA A 554 -21.54 34.26 8.22
CA ALA A 554 -20.94 32.95 7.96
C ALA A 554 -19.93 32.99 6.78
N ASP A 555 -19.84 34.12 6.08
CA ASP A 555 -19.05 34.29 4.86
C ASP A 555 -17.87 35.25 5.09
N PHE A 556 -16.76 34.80 5.71
CA PHE A 556 -15.38 35.26 5.43
C PHE A 556 -14.35 34.24 5.97
N PRO A 557 -13.16 34.10 5.34
CA PRO A 557 -12.24 33.00 5.59
C PRO A 557 -11.29 33.29 6.76
N ALA A 558 -11.17 32.30 7.66
CA ALA A 558 -10.00 32.02 8.50
C ALA A 558 -9.44 33.15 9.39
N ALA A 559 -10.17 33.60 10.41
CA ALA A 559 -9.61 34.14 11.66
C ALA A 559 -10.67 34.11 12.80
N PRO A 560 -10.29 33.95 14.09
CA PRO A 560 -11.25 33.99 15.19
C PRO A 560 -11.69 35.45 15.42
N PRO A 561 -13.00 35.73 15.61
CA PRO A 561 -13.47 37.10 15.75
C PRO A 561 -13.14 37.62 17.16
N LYS A 562 -12.24 38.60 17.25
CA LYS A 562 -12.13 39.51 18.41
C LYS A 562 -12.89 40.83 18.20
N CYS A 563 -13.65 40.95 17.12
CA CYS A 563 -14.43 42.13 16.76
C CYS A 563 -15.64 41.74 15.88
N TYR A 564 -16.73 42.50 16.02
CA TYR A 564 -17.95 42.37 15.21
C TYR A 564 -17.85 43.27 13.99
N PHE A 565 -18.29 42.80 12.82
CA PHE A 565 -18.23 43.55 11.56
C PHE A 565 -19.62 44.00 11.11
N ILE A 566 -19.74 45.26 10.68
CA ILE A 566 -20.93 45.77 9.97
C ILE A 566 -20.79 45.37 8.50
N THR A 567 -21.68 44.51 8.02
CA THR A 567 -21.47 43.82 6.74
C THR A 567 -22.05 44.53 5.50
N LYS A 568 -22.89 45.58 5.63
CA LYS A 568 -23.24 46.53 4.53
C LYS A 568 -24.22 47.63 4.99
N ILE A 569 -24.00 48.88 4.55
CA ILE A 569 -25.01 49.96 4.58
C ILE A 569 -25.61 50.06 3.18
N PHE A 570 -26.92 49.83 3.04
CA PHE A 570 -27.60 50.01 1.75
C PHE A 570 -28.18 51.41 1.65
N HIS A 571 -27.76 52.17 0.64
CA HIS A 571 -28.39 53.42 0.23
C HIS A 571 -28.99 53.25 -1.17
N PRO A 572 -30.30 53.42 -1.39
CA PRO A 572 -30.93 53.14 -2.68
C PRO A 572 -30.50 54.10 -3.81
N ASN A 573 -29.86 55.25 -3.51
CA ASN A 573 -29.44 56.24 -4.50
C ASN A 573 -27.94 56.67 -4.45
N VAL A 574 -27.03 55.87 -3.87
CA VAL A 574 -25.59 56.22 -3.86
C VAL A 574 -24.75 55.06 -4.41
N SER A 575 -24.03 55.33 -5.50
CA SER A 575 -23.27 54.34 -6.28
C SER A 575 -21.83 54.07 -5.79
N LYS A 576 -21.42 54.63 -4.64
CA LYS A 576 -20.15 54.29 -3.98
C LYS A 576 -20.38 54.06 -2.48
N CYS A 577 -20.26 52.80 -2.06
CA CYS A 577 -20.35 52.39 -0.67
C CYS A 577 -18.99 52.59 0.02
N GLY A 578 -18.93 53.37 1.10
CA GLY A 578 -17.78 53.42 2.00
C GLY A 578 -17.94 52.41 3.14
N GLU A 579 -16.85 51.75 3.53
CA GLU A 579 -16.81 50.85 4.70
C GLU A 579 -16.59 51.68 5.98
N VAL A 580 -17.46 51.54 6.97
CA VAL A 580 -17.26 52.14 8.30
C VAL A 580 -16.87 51.03 9.28
N CYS A 581 -15.62 51.05 9.71
CA CYS A 581 -15.08 50.10 10.68
C CYS A 581 -15.34 50.65 12.09
N VAL A 582 -16.31 50.08 12.82
CA VAL A 582 -16.51 50.42 14.24
C VAL A 582 -15.65 49.47 15.07
N ASN A 583 -14.43 49.90 15.38
CA ASN A 583 -13.58 49.18 16.32
C ASN A 583 -14.12 49.32 17.75
N THR A 584 -13.92 48.26 18.53
CA THR A 584 -14.17 48.09 19.98
C THR A 584 -14.57 49.34 20.77
N LEU A 585 -15.65 49.21 21.55
CA LEU A 585 -16.06 50.08 22.66
C LEU A 585 -14.88 50.67 23.48
N LYS A 586 -14.35 51.83 23.05
CA LYS A 586 -13.83 52.94 23.87
C LYS A 586 -13.29 54.05 22.96
N LYS A 587 -13.90 55.24 23.10
CA LYS A 587 -13.47 56.58 22.64
C LYS A 587 -13.05 56.68 21.17
N ASP A 588 -13.86 57.38 20.38
CA ASP A 588 -13.50 58.26 19.24
C ASP A 588 -14.54 58.14 18.11
N TRP A 589 -15.75 58.64 18.37
CA TRP A 589 -16.68 59.03 17.32
C TRP A 589 -16.36 60.49 16.95
N ASN A 590 -15.75 60.72 15.79
CA ASN A 590 -15.34 62.04 15.34
C ASN A 590 -16.46 62.70 14.52
N LYS A 591 -16.95 63.89 14.95
CA LYS A 591 -18.14 64.57 14.40
C LYS A 591 -17.92 65.25 13.02
N ASP A 592 -16.70 65.25 12.48
CA ASP A 592 -16.34 66.12 11.33
C ASP A 592 -16.04 65.39 10.00
N SER A 593 -16.65 64.24 9.72
CA SER A 593 -16.54 63.62 8.37
C SER A 593 -17.52 64.28 7.38
N GLY A 594 -17.22 65.54 7.03
CA GLY A 594 -17.95 66.29 6.02
C GLY A 594 -17.86 65.64 4.64
N ILE A 595 -19.02 65.43 4.01
CA ILE A 595 -19.16 65.19 2.58
C ILE A 595 -20.19 66.20 2.06
N GLU A 596 -19.73 67.14 1.24
CA GLU A 596 -20.57 68.14 0.57
C GLU A 596 -21.44 67.51 -0.54
N PRO A 597 -22.63 68.08 -0.84
CA PRO A 597 -23.57 67.51 -1.79
C PRO A 597 -23.32 68.00 -3.22
N THR A 598 -23.35 67.08 -4.20
CA THR A 598 -23.57 67.44 -5.62
C THR A 598 -24.67 66.61 -6.26
N THR A 599 -25.78 67.30 -6.52
CA THR A 599 -26.69 67.28 -7.70
C THR A 599 -27.20 65.95 -8.31
N THR A 600 -28.50 65.70 -8.05
CA THR A 600 -29.62 65.24 -8.93
C THR A 600 -29.34 64.47 -10.22
N MET A 601 -30.04 63.33 -10.40
CA MET A 601 -30.80 62.99 -11.62
C MET A 601 -31.82 61.86 -11.36
N THR A 602 -32.86 61.88 -12.18
CA THR A 602 -34.23 61.37 -12.06
C THR A 602 -34.47 59.86 -12.21
N THR A 603 -35.62 59.45 -11.66
CA THR A 603 -36.28 58.13 -11.67
C THR A 603 -36.69 57.65 -13.08
N ASN A 604 -36.82 56.33 -13.26
CA ASN A 604 -37.94 55.78 -14.04
C ASN A 604 -38.32 54.33 -13.68
N ASN A 605 -39.64 54.14 -13.76
CA ASN A 605 -40.51 53.08 -13.25
C ASN A 605 -40.45 51.70 -13.93
N SER A 606 -41.14 50.76 -13.25
CA SER A 606 -42.05 49.72 -13.79
C SER A 606 -41.42 48.36 -14.15
N THR A 607 -42.03 47.17 -14.00
CA THR A 607 -43.25 46.60 -13.39
C THR A 607 -43.16 45.08 -13.60
N THR A 608 -44.08 44.32 -12.96
CA THR A 608 -44.56 42.96 -13.31
C THR A 608 -43.71 41.76 -12.85
N ASN A 609 -44.24 40.59 -12.50
CA ASN A 609 -45.50 40.10 -11.92
C ASN A 609 -45.31 38.59 -11.66
N SER A 610 -46.06 38.03 -10.70
CA SER A 610 -46.55 36.62 -10.66
C SER A 610 -45.54 35.46 -10.56
N SER A 611 -45.81 34.27 -10.03
CA SER A 611 -46.70 33.69 -8.99
C SER A 611 -46.56 32.17 -9.16
N ALA A 612 -46.34 31.38 -8.10
CA ALA A 612 -46.83 29.99 -8.01
C ALA A 612 -46.61 29.42 -6.59
N THR A 613 -47.70 28.91 -6.03
CA THR A 613 -47.87 28.30 -4.70
C THR A 613 -47.63 26.76 -4.75
N PRO A 614 -47.44 26.07 -3.61
CA PRO A 614 -46.82 24.75 -3.51
C PRO A 614 -47.82 23.61 -3.19
N ALA A 615 -47.35 22.36 -3.24
CA ALA A 615 -48.06 21.20 -2.71
C ALA A 615 -47.20 20.42 -1.69
N LEU A 616 -47.83 20.12 -0.55
CA LEU A 616 -47.34 19.34 0.59
C LEU A 616 -47.47 17.82 0.37
N ILE A 617 -46.58 17.03 0.97
CA ILE A 617 -46.81 15.62 1.34
C ILE A 617 -46.24 15.37 2.76
N THR A 618 -47.06 14.73 3.59
CA THR A 618 -46.85 14.28 4.98
C THR A 618 -46.09 12.94 5.10
N PRO A 619 -45.44 12.63 6.24
CA PRO A 619 -44.67 11.39 6.43
C PRO A 619 -45.45 10.25 7.12
N LEU A 620 -45.08 9.01 6.81
CA LEU A 620 -45.51 7.78 7.47
C LEU A 620 -44.35 7.17 8.30
N THR A 621 -44.66 6.83 9.54
CA THR A 621 -43.84 6.10 10.52
C THR A 621 -43.96 4.58 10.34
N VAL A 622 -42.87 3.83 10.57
CA VAL A 622 -42.91 2.37 10.75
C VAL A 622 -42.01 1.94 11.91
N SER A 623 -42.57 1.02 12.70
CA SER A 623 -42.14 0.42 13.96
C SER A 623 -41.11 -0.71 13.84
N ASN A 624 -40.34 -0.91 14.91
CA ASN A 624 -39.43 -2.02 15.16
C ASN A 624 -40.14 -3.37 15.41
N SER A 625 -39.50 -4.46 14.98
CA SER A 625 -39.64 -5.79 15.60
C SER A 625 -38.34 -6.59 15.47
N MET A 626 -37.84 -7.08 16.62
CA MET A 626 -36.74 -8.05 16.77
C MET A 626 -37.17 -9.46 16.34
N ASN A 627 -36.24 -10.27 15.86
CA ASN A 627 -36.29 -11.73 15.97
C ASN A 627 -34.88 -12.35 15.97
N GLU A 628 -34.65 -13.25 16.92
CA GLU A 628 -33.47 -14.11 17.06
C GLU A 628 -33.60 -15.39 16.24
N SER A 629 -32.50 -15.94 15.71
CA SER A 629 -32.33 -17.40 15.54
C SER A 629 -30.88 -17.85 15.26
N LYS A 630 -30.32 -18.57 16.24
CA LYS A 630 -29.56 -19.86 16.20
C LYS A 630 -28.55 -20.19 15.08
N SER A 631 -27.28 -20.26 15.51
CA SER A 631 -26.22 -21.28 15.33
C SER A 631 -26.41 -22.48 14.37
N PHE A 632 -25.36 -22.76 13.57
CA PHE A 632 -25.00 -24.10 13.08
C PHE A 632 -23.47 -24.28 12.97
N ASN A 633 -22.98 -25.39 13.53
CA ASN A 633 -21.61 -25.93 13.49
C ASN A 633 -21.67 -27.29 12.75
N ALA A 634 -20.70 -27.58 11.87
CA ALA A 634 -20.31 -28.91 11.38
C ALA A 634 -18.89 -28.76 10.79
N MET A 635 -17.79 -29.34 11.29
CA MET A 635 -17.34 -30.73 11.49
C MET A 635 -17.07 -31.58 10.23
N ASN A 636 -15.86 -32.17 10.25
CA ASN A 636 -15.30 -33.35 9.55
C ASN A 636 -14.77 -33.14 8.11
N GLY A 637 -13.60 -33.64 7.69
CA GLY A 637 -12.66 -34.61 8.28
C GLY A 637 -12.54 -35.88 7.42
N GLY A 638 -11.33 -36.21 6.94
CA GLY A 638 -10.85 -37.61 6.78
C GLY A 638 -10.80 -38.26 5.39
N GLY A 639 -9.67 -38.94 5.11
CA GLY A 639 -9.45 -39.98 4.09
C GLY A 639 -8.11 -39.81 3.35
N ALA A 640 -6.95 -40.35 3.75
CA ALA A 640 -6.49 -41.73 4.01
C ALA A 640 -6.23 -42.61 2.76
N ASN A 641 -4.92 -42.80 2.50
CA ASN A 641 -4.17 -43.98 2.02
C ASN A 641 -4.59 -44.76 0.76
N ASN A 642 -3.60 -44.99 -0.12
CA ASN A 642 -3.30 -46.35 -0.58
C ASN A 642 -1.81 -46.52 -0.97
N HIS A 643 -1.19 -47.54 -0.37
CA HIS A 643 0.12 -48.09 -0.72
C HIS A 643 -0.03 -49.10 -1.87
N ASN A 644 0.99 -49.21 -2.74
CA ASN A 644 1.44 -50.53 -3.21
C ASN A 644 2.91 -50.53 -3.67
N HIS A 645 3.61 -51.57 -3.22
CA HIS A 645 5.00 -51.93 -3.50
C HIS A 645 5.20 -52.47 -4.91
N LEU A 646 6.41 -52.29 -5.48
CA LEU A 646 7.14 -53.33 -6.22
C LEU A 646 8.65 -53.04 -6.28
N LYS A 647 9.42 -54.14 -6.34
CA LYS A 647 10.84 -54.31 -6.00
C LYS A 647 11.79 -54.24 -7.21
N LYS A 648 13.03 -53.83 -6.92
CA LYS A 648 14.36 -54.34 -7.38
C LYS A 648 14.70 -54.38 -8.89
N ASN A 649 15.83 -53.77 -9.28
CA ASN A 649 17.12 -54.47 -9.47
C ASN A 649 18.29 -53.53 -9.84
N SER A 650 19.49 -54.02 -9.58
CA SER A 650 20.82 -53.41 -9.53
C SER A 650 21.66 -53.57 -10.82
N ASN A 651 22.79 -52.85 -10.87
CA ASN A 651 24.14 -53.13 -11.47
C ASN A 651 24.67 -51.92 -12.25
N SER A 652 25.73 -51.19 -11.83
CA SER A 652 27.16 -51.49 -11.58
C SER A 652 28.06 -51.39 -12.84
N SER A 653 29.07 -50.51 -12.81
CA SER A 653 30.45 -50.60 -13.36
C SER A 653 30.94 -49.20 -13.80
N MET A 654 31.93 -48.55 -13.15
CA MET A 654 33.40 -48.75 -13.13
C MET A 654 34.18 -47.92 -14.18
N ASN A 655 35.41 -47.55 -13.77
CA ASN A 655 36.54 -46.84 -14.42
C ASN A 655 36.54 -45.31 -14.28
N SER A 656 37.40 -44.66 -13.48
CA SER A 656 38.88 -44.66 -13.36
C SER A 656 39.61 -44.06 -14.58
N ASN A 657 40.22 -42.89 -14.41
CA ASN A 657 41.67 -42.71 -14.54
C ASN A 657 42.14 -41.27 -14.30
N ASP A 658 43.31 -41.21 -13.67
CA ASP A 658 44.15 -40.09 -13.28
C ASP A 658 44.61 -39.21 -14.46
N ASN A 659 44.92 -37.92 -14.19
CA ASN A 659 46.31 -37.45 -14.27
C ASN A 659 46.53 -36.00 -13.78
N GLN A 660 47.40 -35.96 -12.76
CA GLN A 660 48.41 -35.00 -12.33
C GLN A 660 48.77 -33.69 -13.09
N LEU A 661 49.12 -32.70 -12.24
CA LEU A 661 50.28 -31.77 -12.27
C LEU A 661 50.31 -30.62 -13.30
N SER A 662 50.27 -29.36 -12.82
CA SER A 662 51.50 -28.62 -12.45
C SER A 662 51.28 -27.10 -12.25
N SER A 663 51.90 -26.63 -11.17
CA SER A 663 52.34 -25.27 -10.79
C SER A 663 52.59 -24.24 -11.90
N ASN A 664 52.22 -22.97 -11.65
CA ASN A 664 53.20 -21.88 -11.39
C ASN A 664 52.52 -20.53 -11.09
N ASN A 665 52.86 -19.97 -9.92
CA ASN A 665 52.76 -18.54 -9.59
C ASN A 665 54.07 -17.84 -10.03
N PRO A 666 54.08 -16.51 -10.20
CA PRO A 666 54.70 -15.72 -9.13
C PRO A 666 54.01 -14.39 -8.78
N THR A 667 54.17 -14.08 -7.51
CA THR A 667 53.98 -12.86 -6.71
C THR A 667 54.59 -11.56 -7.27
N VAL A 668 53.92 -10.41 -7.05
CA VAL A 668 54.55 -9.12 -6.66
C VAL A 668 53.61 -8.25 -5.80
N THR A 669 54.12 -7.72 -4.69
CA THR A 669 53.61 -6.59 -3.86
C THR A 669 54.83 -5.73 -3.47
N PRO A 670 54.72 -4.55 -2.79
CA PRO A 670 53.86 -3.38 -2.98
C PRO A 670 54.69 -2.06 -2.96
N LYS A 671 54.09 -0.88 -3.26
CA LYS A 671 54.73 0.43 -2.96
C LYS A 671 53.74 1.44 -2.36
N LYS A 672 54.12 1.95 -1.17
CA LYS A 672 53.59 3.16 -0.50
C LYS A 672 54.14 4.43 -1.17
N ARG A 673 53.36 5.51 -1.18
CA ARG A 673 53.85 6.90 -1.09
C ARG A 673 52.83 7.79 -0.39
N ALA A 674 53.33 8.60 0.53
CA ALA A 674 52.65 9.68 1.24
C ALA A 674 52.87 11.01 0.49
N GLY A 675 51.95 11.98 0.64
CA GLY A 675 52.09 13.35 0.14
C GLY A 675 50.84 14.23 0.37
N ASP A 676 50.87 14.97 1.48
CA ASP A 676 50.40 16.36 1.72
C ASP A 676 48.92 16.84 1.63
N LYS A 677 48.36 17.11 2.83
CA LYS A 677 47.87 18.40 3.37
C LYS A 677 47.12 19.39 2.44
N LYS A 678 45.81 19.57 2.70
CA LYS A 678 45.18 20.73 3.38
C LYS A 678 43.65 20.69 3.22
N ILE A 679 42.96 21.39 4.12
CA ILE A 679 41.51 21.68 4.21
C ILE A 679 40.75 20.72 5.13
N ASP A 680 40.77 20.99 6.44
CA ASP A 680 39.51 21.03 7.18
C ASP A 680 39.62 21.89 8.45
N LYS A 681 39.21 23.16 8.34
CA LYS A 681 38.95 24.06 9.48
C LYS A 681 37.46 24.45 9.52
N LYS A 682 36.61 23.76 8.75
CA LYS A 682 35.16 24.01 8.65
C LYS A 682 34.29 22.95 9.36
N GLN A 683 34.86 21.81 9.75
CA GLN A 683 34.14 20.80 10.54
C GLN A 683 34.09 21.05 12.05
N ALA A 684 34.91 21.95 12.60
CA ALA A 684 34.95 22.19 14.05
C ALA A 684 33.78 23.07 14.58
N ASP A 685 33.27 24.00 13.77
CA ASP A 685 32.19 24.92 14.19
C ASP A 685 30.78 24.35 14.01
N LYS A 686 30.61 23.26 13.23
CA LYS A 686 29.31 22.61 13.02
C LYS A 686 28.89 21.70 14.19
N LYS A 687 29.81 21.37 15.10
CA LYS A 687 29.55 20.52 16.28
C LYS A 687 29.04 21.30 17.51
N ARG A 688 29.00 22.65 17.46
CA ARG A 688 28.52 23.49 18.59
C ARG A 688 27.08 23.99 18.44
N SER A 689 26.46 23.90 17.26
CA SER A 689 25.08 24.38 17.01
C SER A 689 23.99 23.31 17.11
N LEU A 690 24.33 22.03 17.32
CA LEU A 690 23.38 20.91 17.41
C LEU A 690 23.08 20.44 18.84
N LYS A 691 23.35 21.29 19.84
CA LYS A 691 23.04 21.03 21.26
C LYS A 691 22.03 22.04 21.85
N ARG A 692 21.30 22.77 21.00
CA ARG A 692 20.31 23.79 21.39
C ARG A 692 19.07 23.87 20.48
N LEU A 693 18.85 22.84 19.67
CA LEU A 693 17.58 22.43 19.08
C LEU A 693 17.29 21.03 19.64
#